data_AF-A0A516GAM8-F1
#
_entry.id   AF-A0A516GAM8-F1
#
_cell.length_a   1.000
_cell.length_b   1.000
_cell.length_c   1.000
_cell.angle_alpha   90.00
_cell.angle_beta   90.00
_cell.angle_gamma   90.00
#
_symmetry.space_group_name_H-M   'P 1'
#
loop_
_entity.id
_entity.type
_entity.pdbx_description
1 polymer ?
#
loop_
_entity_poly.entity_id
_entity_poly.type
_entity_poly.pdbx_seq_one_letter_code
_entity_poly.pdbx_strand_id
1 'polypeptide(L)'
;MSRVIFMCGPSGSGKSTYARELEASGMLRLSFDTELWRRGVTQVPPPQDLNAQVEADLRAQLLEAVAQGRDVVLDFAFPTRAMREDYRALLAPAGVVPETIYLATDRATVMHRLATRTGADSDDLVLDDDLSARHYDHFEAPTSAEGPLTVLTHEDPEPVTGPRPRVTHQVLNQVPPRVGVNEFRSNTVLSEAVSTFGAGWAVPQLESVGELVGSAGFQADARAAHSSAPVLRTHDRWGQRIDQVDYHPAYHRIIGAAVAHGAHTSAWADPRAGGHVARAATFMLFAQIEPGHACPVSMTHAVVPALRHSPALADRWLPRAYGTAYDGRLRPAADKPGALFGMAMTEKQGGSDVRANLTRGVHVGGTAGGAAGAGTEDEDGASSDDYLLTGHKWFCSAPMSDAFLVLAQTSRAGAEEGLSCLLVPRVLEDGTHNVFRIQRLKDKLGNRSNASAEIELDGTVGHLVGEPGRGVRTIIEMVARTRLDCVLGSTAGMRQSVAEALWHVRHRSAFGAKLIDQPAMSAVVADLALESEAATLTSLRLAQAHEDDASEQDVLFARLATAVAKYWICKRGPHHAYEALECLGGNGYTEDFPLAMRYREQPVMAIWEGSGNVIALDVLRAMGREPETVEALLTELALAEGTHRDYDAHLGRVRALLAATRGQDPAVLQAGARRLTEALALALQASLMIRHAPAYSSDAFVAARLGEDRGGQYGVLPAGADVAAILARH
;
A
#
# COMPACT_ATOMS: atom_id res chain seq x y z
N MET A 1 44.32 -31.21 1.84
CA MET A 1 45.58 -30.97 2.57
C MET A 1 45.20 -30.46 3.95
N SER A 2 45.67 -31.11 5.01
CA SER A 2 45.44 -30.69 6.40
C SER A 2 46.14 -29.36 6.68
N ARG A 3 45.43 -28.41 7.29
CA ARG A 3 46.00 -27.17 7.82
C ARG A 3 46.60 -27.42 9.20
N VAL A 4 47.84 -26.99 9.42
CA VAL A 4 48.48 -27.04 10.74
C VAL A 4 48.84 -25.63 11.16
N ILE A 5 48.38 -25.22 12.35
CA ILE A 5 48.63 -23.89 12.93
C ILE A 5 49.49 -24.03 14.18
N PHE A 6 50.57 -23.26 14.24
CA PHE A 6 51.41 -23.09 15.43
C PHE A 6 50.95 -21.83 16.17
N MET A 7 50.37 -22.00 17.35
CA MET A 7 50.20 -20.86 18.26
C MET A 7 51.56 -20.54 18.86
N CYS A 8 52.04 -19.31 18.71
CA CYS A 8 53.37 -18.91 19.17
C CYS A 8 53.26 -17.69 20.09
N GLY A 9 54.01 -17.70 21.19
CA GLY A 9 53.99 -16.60 22.17
C GLY A 9 54.38 -17.07 23.57
N PRO A 10 54.87 -16.16 24.43
CA PRO A 10 55.22 -16.50 25.81
C PRO A 10 53.99 -16.97 26.61
N SER A 11 54.19 -17.75 27.67
CA SER A 11 53.09 -18.12 28.59
C SER A 11 52.37 -16.87 29.08
N GLY A 12 51.04 -16.89 29.18
CA GLY A 12 50.25 -15.69 29.51
C GLY A 12 49.94 -14.74 28.33
N SER A 13 50.46 -14.99 27.12
CA SER A 13 50.18 -14.14 25.96
C SER A 13 48.75 -14.23 25.43
N GLY A 14 47.97 -15.26 25.80
CA GLY A 14 46.59 -15.48 25.34
C GLY A 14 46.41 -16.62 24.32
N LYS A 15 47.47 -17.39 24.02
CA LYS A 15 47.47 -18.45 22.98
C LYS A 15 46.33 -19.44 23.14
N SER A 16 46.15 -19.99 24.34
CA SER A 16 45.17 -21.04 24.59
C SER A 16 43.74 -20.56 24.38
N THR A 17 43.45 -19.28 24.64
CA THR A 17 42.17 -18.65 24.31
C THR A 17 41.91 -18.71 22.80
N TYR A 18 42.89 -18.28 22.00
CA TYR A 18 42.79 -18.30 20.54
C TYR A 18 42.77 -19.73 19.98
N ALA A 19 43.55 -20.65 20.57
CA ALA A 19 43.57 -22.06 20.19
C ALA A 19 42.21 -22.73 20.42
N ARG A 20 41.49 -22.38 21.50
CA ARG A 20 40.12 -22.86 21.77
C ARG A 20 39.11 -22.33 20.76
N GLU A 21 39.28 -21.11 20.25
CA GLU A 21 38.44 -20.58 19.16
C GLU A 21 38.63 -21.39 17.87
N LEU A 22 39.88 -21.73 17.54
CA LEU A 22 40.20 -22.60 16.41
C LEU A 22 39.67 -24.03 16.63
N GLU A 23 39.73 -24.55 17.85
CA GLU A 23 39.12 -25.83 18.23
C GLU A 23 37.60 -25.81 18.04
N ALA A 24 36.93 -24.75 18.49
CA ALA A 24 35.48 -24.56 18.30
C ALA A 24 35.10 -24.44 16.81
N SER A 25 36.03 -24.00 15.95
CA SER A 25 35.84 -23.98 14.50
C SER A 25 36.05 -25.33 13.81
N GLY A 26 36.41 -26.38 14.57
CA GLY A 26 36.53 -27.75 14.08
C GLY A 26 37.96 -28.30 13.97
N MET A 27 38.99 -27.55 14.38
CA MET A 27 40.37 -28.04 14.39
C MET A 27 40.63 -28.94 15.61
N LEU A 28 41.52 -29.93 15.46
CA LEU A 28 42.03 -30.70 16.59
C LEU A 28 43.05 -29.86 17.37
N ARG A 29 42.79 -29.55 18.63
CA ARG A 29 43.77 -28.88 19.51
C ARG A 29 44.68 -29.91 20.17
N LEU A 30 45.98 -29.78 19.94
CA LEU A 30 47.02 -30.48 20.69
C LEU A 30 47.72 -29.47 21.61
N SER A 31 47.66 -29.70 22.92
CA SER A 31 48.14 -28.77 23.96
C SER A 31 49.08 -29.48 24.92
N PHE A 32 50.25 -28.87 25.15
CA PHE A 32 51.26 -29.40 26.06
C PHE A 32 50.76 -29.37 27.51
N ASP A 33 50.18 -28.24 27.92
CA ASP A 33 49.68 -28.02 29.27
C ASP A 33 48.46 -28.92 29.58
N THR A 34 47.60 -29.18 28.59
CA THR A 34 46.47 -30.12 28.73
C THR A 34 46.95 -31.55 28.98
N GLU A 35 48.00 -31.99 28.30
CA GLU A 35 48.52 -33.35 28.47
C GLU A 35 49.28 -33.52 29.79
N LEU A 36 50.04 -32.49 30.22
CA LEU A 36 50.64 -32.45 31.56
C LEU A 36 49.58 -32.50 32.66
N TRP A 37 48.51 -31.72 32.53
CA TRP A 37 47.41 -31.70 33.49
C TRP A 37 46.71 -33.06 33.61
N ARG A 38 46.44 -33.73 32.48
CA ARG A 38 45.87 -35.09 32.47
C ARG A 38 46.75 -36.10 33.22
N ARG A 39 48.07 -35.90 33.23
CA ARG A 39 49.04 -36.73 33.94
C ARG A 39 49.25 -36.29 35.40
N GLY A 40 48.41 -35.37 35.90
CA GLY A 40 48.42 -34.92 37.29
C GLY A 40 49.49 -33.86 37.62
N VAL A 41 50.10 -33.24 36.60
CA VAL A 41 51.08 -32.17 36.81
C VAL A 41 50.34 -30.84 37.01
N THR A 42 50.53 -30.24 38.18
CA THR A 42 49.90 -28.96 38.57
C THR A 42 50.90 -27.84 38.80
N GLN A 43 52.21 -28.12 38.70
CA GLN A 43 53.31 -27.16 38.83
C GLN A 43 54.34 -27.36 37.70
N VAL A 44 54.84 -26.26 37.13
CA VAL A 44 55.78 -26.22 36.00
C VAL A 44 57.14 -25.69 36.50
N PRO A 45 58.29 -26.26 36.09
CA PRO A 45 58.46 -27.26 35.03
C PRO A 45 58.25 -28.72 35.51
N PRO A 46 57.73 -29.62 34.63
CA PRO A 46 57.63 -31.04 34.92
C PRO A 46 59.00 -31.75 34.95
N PRO A 47 59.10 -32.96 35.53
CA PRO A 47 60.28 -33.82 35.40
C PRO A 47 60.69 -34.01 33.92
N GLN A 48 62.00 -34.04 33.64
CA GLN A 48 62.54 -34.03 32.27
C GLN A 48 62.12 -35.26 31.44
N ASP A 49 62.05 -36.43 32.07
CA ASP A 49 61.57 -37.68 31.48
C ASP A 49 60.10 -37.60 31.09
N LEU A 50 59.26 -37.04 31.97
CA LEU A 50 57.84 -36.81 31.69
C LEU A 50 57.64 -35.78 30.56
N ASN A 51 58.42 -34.70 30.57
CA ASN A 51 58.39 -33.67 29.52
C ASN A 51 58.71 -34.27 28.14
N ALA A 52 59.77 -35.07 28.06
CA ALA A 52 60.17 -35.75 26.84
C ALA A 52 59.11 -36.77 26.36
N GLN A 53 58.45 -37.47 27.29
CA GLN A 53 57.39 -38.40 26.95
C GLN A 53 56.14 -37.69 26.39
N VAL A 54 55.70 -36.61 27.03
CA VAL A 54 54.57 -35.79 26.53
C VAL A 54 54.87 -35.22 25.15
N GLU A 55 56.09 -34.75 24.92
CA GLU A 55 56.52 -34.26 23.62
C GLU A 55 56.48 -35.35 22.54
N ALA A 56 56.99 -36.55 22.84
CA ALA A 56 56.96 -37.69 21.93
C ALA A 56 55.52 -38.10 21.58
N ASP A 57 54.63 -38.14 22.58
CA ASP A 57 53.22 -38.51 22.39
C ASP A 57 52.47 -37.47 21.53
N LEU A 58 52.69 -36.17 21.76
CA LEU A 58 52.09 -35.10 20.97
C LEU A 58 52.61 -35.08 19.53
N ARG A 59 53.89 -35.40 19.29
CA ARG A 59 54.44 -35.56 17.94
C ARG A 59 53.79 -36.73 17.19
N ALA A 60 53.60 -37.86 17.86
CA ALA A 60 52.92 -39.02 17.28
C ALA A 60 51.46 -38.70 16.91
N GLN A 61 50.73 -38.04 17.82
CA GLN A 61 49.35 -37.60 17.57
C GLN A 61 49.23 -36.59 16.41
N LEU A 62 50.18 -35.66 16.31
CA LEU A 62 50.23 -34.70 15.21
C LEU A 62 50.40 -35.42 13.86
N LEU A 63 51.36 -36.35 13.76
CA LEU A 63 51.60 -37.10 12.53
C LEU A 63 50.40 -37.96 12.14
N GLU A 64 49.76 -38.61 13.11
CA GLU A 64 48.55 -39.39 12.88
C GLU A 64 47.39 -38.52 12.38
N ALA A 65 47.14 -37.37 13.03
CA ALA A 65 46.08 -36.44 12.62
C ALA A 65 46.31 -35.88 11.21
N VAL A 66 47.56 -35.55 10.87
CA VAL A 66 47.94 -35.10 9.53
C VAL A 66 47.76 -36.21 8.49
N ALA A 67 48.15 -37.45 8.81
CA ALA A 67 47.94 -38.59 7.92
C ALA A 67 46.45 -38.88 7.67
N GLN A 68 45.58 -38.58 8.65
CA GLN A 68 44.12 -38.66 8.54
C GLN A 68 43.49 -37.43 7.84
N GLY A 69 44.29 -36.43 7.46
CA GLY A 69 43.81 -35.21 6.80
C GLY A 69 43.05 -34.24 7.70
N ARG A 70 43.23 -34.32 9.03
CA ARG A 70 42.59 -33.41 9.99
C ARG A 70 43.35 -32.10 10.11
N ASP A 71 42.62 -31.00 10.26
CA ASP A 71 43.20 -29.71 10.59
C ASP A 71 43.59 -29.68 12.08
N VAL A 72 44.80 -29.21 12.39
CA VAL A 72 45.40 -29.26 13.73
C VAL A 72 45.88 -27.88 14.17
N VAL A 73 45.58 -27.49 15.41
CA VAL A 73 46.20 -26.35 16.08
C VAL A 73 47.08 -26.85 17.22
N LEU A 74 48.37 -26.47 17.17
CA LEU A 74 49.34 -26.73 18.22
C LEU A 74 49.33 -25.55 19.19
N ASP A 75 48.72 -25.76 20.35
CA ASP A 75 48.69 -24.82 21.46
C ASP A 75 49.92 -25.00 22.35
N PHE A 76 51.09 -24.71 21.76
CA PHE A 76 52.40 -24.76 22.43
C PHE A 76 52.95 -23.35 22.59
N ALA A 77 53.97 -23.14 23.42
CA ALA A 77 54.63 -21.83 23.52
C ALA A 77 55.52 -21.54 22.30
N PHE A 78 56.17 -22.55 21.73
CA PHE A 78 57.21 -22.42 20.70
C PHE A 78 58.24 -21.31 21.03
N PRO A 79 58.95 -21.43 22.16
CA PRO A 79 59.77 -20.34 22.69
C PRO A 79 61.02 -20.04 21.88
N THR A 80 61.49 -20.98 21.04
CA THR A 80 62.70 -20.82 20.21
C THR A 80 62.41 -21.09 18.75
N ARG A 81 63.18 -20.45 17.86
CA ARG A 81 63.17 -20.71 16.43
C ARG A 81 63.53 -22.16 16.12
N ALA A 82 64.51 -22.71 16.84
CA ALA A 82 64.94 -24.11 16.66
C ALA A 82 63.78 -25.10 16.86
N MET A 83 62.93 -24.89 17.88
CA MET A 83 61.76 -25.74 18.11
C MET A 83 60.74 -25.63 16.96
N ARG A 84 60.52 -24.42 16.43
CA ARG A 84 59.60 -24.22 15.29
C ARG A 84 60.14 -24.86 14.02
N GLU A 85 61.43 -24.75 13.76
CA GLU A 85 62.09 -25.39 12.60
C GLU A 85 62.03 -26.92 12.70
N ASP A 86 62.20 -27.49 13.90
CA ASP A 86 62.09 -28.93 14.12
C ASP A 86 60.68 -29.47 13.84
N TYR A 87 59.63 -28.80 14.32
CA TYR A 87 58.24 -29.18 13.99
C TYR A 87 57.88 -28.96 12.53
N ARG A 88 58.50 -27.97 11.85
CA ARG A 88 58.36 -27.81 10.39
C ARG A 88 59.03 -28.96 9.64
N ALA A 89 60.24 -29.36 10.06
CA ALA A 89 60.96 -30.49 9.48
C ALA A 89 60.18 -31.81 9.67
N LEU A 90 59.52 -31.98 10.82
CA LEU A 90 58.65 -33.12 11.11
C LEU A 90 57.47 -33.23 10.12
N LEU A 91 56.89 -32.10 9.71
CA LEU A 91 55.72 -32.03 8.83
C LEU A 91 56.07 -32.00 7.33
N ALA A 92 57.32 -31.66 6.98
CA ALA A 92 57.76 -31.53 5.60
C ALA A 92 57.56 -32.81 4.74
N PRO A 93 57.82 -34.04 5.23
CA PRO A 93 57.56 -35.26 4.45
C PRO A 93 56.09 -35.47 4.08
N ALA A 94 55.15 -34.89 4.85
CA ALA A 94 53.72 -34.93 4.57
C ALA A 94 53.25 -33.80 3.63
N GLY A 95 54.17 -32.94 3.16
CA GLY A 95 53.86 -31.80 2.29
C GLY A 95 53.09 -30.68 2.97
N VAL A 96 53.08 -30.63 4.31
CA VAL A 96 52.36 -29.62 5.09
C VAL A 96 53.30 -28.46 5.42
N VAL A 97 52.89 -27.23 5.06
CA VAL A 97 53.57 -26.00 5.47
C VAL A 97 52.73 -25.35 6.59
N PRO A 98 53.17 -25.41 7.86
CA PRO A 98 52.37 -24.89 8.97
C PRO A 98 52.37 -23.36 9.00
N GLU A 99 51.23 -22.78 9.35
CA GLU A 99 51.06 -21.34 9.60
C GLU A 99 51.43 -21.04 11.06
N THR A 100 52.12 -19.92 11.33
CA THR A 100 52.38 -19.46 12.69
C THR A 100 51.51 -18.26 13.01
N ILE A 101 50.76 -18.35 14.11
CA ILE A 101 50.02 -17.23 14.67
C ILE A 101 50.75 -16.79 15.94
N TYR A 102 51.42 -15.64 15.87
CA TYR A 102 52.19 -15.08 16.97
C TYR A 102 51.37 -14.05 17.75
N LEU A 103 51.15 -14.31 19.05
CA LEU A 103 50.54 -13.34 19.95
C LEU A 103 51.64 -12.47 20.58
N ALA A 104 51.82 -11.28 20.01
CA ALA A 104 52.73 -10.26 20.47
C ALA A 104 52.12 -9.51 21.66
N THR A 105 52.53 -9.90 22.86
CA THR A 105 52.05 -9.33 24.13
C THR A 105 53.23 -8.78 24.90
N ASP A 106 53.12 -7.57 25.44
CA ASP A 106 54.20 -6.94 26.20
C ASP A 106 54.46 -7.65 27.55
N ARG A 107 55.66 -7.44 28.08
CA ARG A 107 56.14 -8.11 29.28
C ARG A 107 55.25 -7.82 30.50
N ALA A 108 54.80 -6.57 30.67
CA ALA A 108 54.02 -6.19 31.84
C ALA A 108 52.67 -6.92 31.84
N THR A 109 52.01 -6.99 30.69
CA THR A 109 50.75 -7.71 30.51
C THR A 109 50.91 -9.21 30.76
N VAL A 110 51.96 -9.83 30.21
CA VAL A 110 52.24 -11.25 30.46
C VAL A 110 52.47 -11.52 31.94
N MET A 111 53.34 -10.76 32.60
CA MET A 111 53.62 -10.96 34.04
C MET A 111 52.36 -10.75 34.88
N HIS A 112 51.53 -9.76 34.56
CA HIS A 112 50.27 -9.53 35.26
C HIS A 112 49.33 -10.73 35.15
N ARG A 113 49.12 -11.25 33.93
CA ARG A 113 48.24 -12.41 33.70
C ARG A 113 48.76 -13.67 34.39
N LEU A 114 50.07 -13.89 34.39
CA LEU A 114 50.68 -15.03 35.07
C LEU A 114 50.53 -14.93 36.60
N ALA A 115 50.69 -13.73 37.17
CA ALA A 115 50.51 -13.50 38.61
C ALA A 115 49.07 -13.75 39.10
N THR A 116 48.08 -13.66 38.21
CA THR A 116 46.67 -13.94 38.54
C THR A 116 46.27 -15.41 38.46
N ARG A 117 47.18 -16.30 38.01
CA ARG A 117 46.87 -17.72 37.85
C ARG A 117 46.71 -18.43 39.20
N THR A 118 45.77 -19.36 39.25
CA THR A 118 45.39 -20.06 40.48
C THR A 118 45.62 -21.57 40.44
N GLY A 119 45.98 -22.13 39.27
CA GLY A 119 46.09 -23.57 39.07
C GLY A 119 44.74 -24.27 38.97
N ALA A 120 43.69 -23.55 38.55
CA ALA A 120 42.32 -24.07 38.54
C ALA A 120 42.06 -25.09 37.42
N ASP A 121 42.78 -25.00 36.30
CA ASP A 121 42.66 -25.90 35.15
C ASP A 121 43.97 -26.00 34.34
N SER A 122 43.93 -26.77 33.25
CA SER A 122 45.09 -27.04 32.40
C SER A 122 45.68 -25.82 31.69
N ASP A 123 44.91 -24.75 31.46
CA ASP A 123 45.42 -23.52 30.85
C ASP A 123 45.75 -22.45 31.92
N ASP A 124 45.58 -22.78 33.20
CA ASP A 124 45.84 -21.95 34.40
C ASP A 124 47.02 -22.46 35.25
N LEU A 125 47.93 -23.24 34.68
CA LEU A 125 49.12 -23.75 35.40
C LEU A 125 49.95 -22.59 35.99
N VAL A 126 50.24 -22.69 37.28
CA VAL A 126 51.03 -21.69 38.03
C VAL A 126 52.51 -21.85 37.67
N LEU A 127 53.12 -20.77 37.21
CA LEU A 127 54.57 -20.64 37.04
C LEU A 127 55.10 -19.75 38.16
N ASP A 128 56.28 -20.07 38.69
CA ASP A 128 56.94 -19.15 39.63
C ASP A 128 57.39 -17.86 38.91
N ASP A 129 57.57 -16.77 39.67
CA ASP A 129 57.87 -15.44 39.11
C ASP A 129 59.19 -15.40 38.33
N ASP A 130 60.19 -16.17 38.77
CA ASP A 130 61.52 -16.21 38.16
C ASP A 130 61.52 -17.01 36.85
N LEU A 131 60.77 -18.11 36.81
CA LEU A 131 60.51 -18.91 35.63
C LEU A 131 59.67 -18.13 34.62
N SER A 132 58.65 -17.39 35.08
CA SER A 132 57.81 -16.54 34.23
C SER A 132 58.65 -15.46 33.54
N ALA A 133 59.52 -14.78 34.29
CA ALA A 133 60.48 -13.81 33.77
C ALA A 133 61.42 -14.45 32.73
N ARG A 134 62.05 -15.58 33.08
CA ARG A 134 62.96 -16.31 32.18
C ARG A 134 62.28 -16.79 30.90
N HIS A 135 61.03 -17.28 30.98
CA HIS A 135 60.27 -17.73 29.81
C HIS A 135 59.95 -16.59 28.83
N TYR A 136 59.72 -15.37 29.32
CA TYR A 136 59.50 -14.21 28.46
C TYR A 136 60.83 -13.70 27.89
N ASP A 137 61.84 -13.55 28.74
CA ASP A 137 63.12 -12.90 28.37
C ASP A 137 63.94 -13.76 27.38
N HIS A 138 63.74 -15.09 27.35
CA HIS A 138 64.36 -16.01 26.38
C HIS A 138 63.47 -16.36 25.17
N PHE A 139 62.32 -15.71 25.02
CA PHE A 139 61.42 -15.98 23.90
C PHE A 139 61.92 -15.36 22.59
N GLU A 140 62.13 -16.19 21.58
CA GLU A 140 62.52 -15.75 20.23
C GLU A 140 61.27 -15.51 19.37
N ALA A 141 60.90 -14.25 19.17
CA ALA A 141 59.76 -13.87 18.34
C ALA A 141 59.90 -14.40 16.90
N PRO A 142 58.84 -15.02 16.33
CA PRO A 142 58.91 -15.56 14.99
C PRO A 142 58.99 -14.45 13.95
N THR A 143 59.70 -14.72 12.86
CA THR A 143 59.81 -13.82 11.70
C THR A 143 59.18 -14.44 10.47
N SER A 144 58.81 -13.62 9.49
CA SER A 144 58.27 -14.10 8.21
C SER A 144 59.27 -14.96 7.40
N ALA A 145 60.55 -14.97 7.79
CA ALA A 145 61.56 -15.87 7.23
C ALA A 145 61.35 -17.35 7.61
N GLU A 146 60.55 -17.63 8.64
CA GLU A 146 60.29 -19.00 9.13
C GLU A 146 59.11 -19.68 8.42
N GLY A 147 58.31 -18.94 7.65
CA GLY A 147 57.11 -19.43 6.97
C GLY A 147 55.93 -18.45 7.06
N PRO A 148 54.70 -18.87 6.71
CA PRO A 148 53.50 -18.04 6.87
C PRO A 148 53.34 -17.60 8.32
N LEU A 149 53.27 -16.29 8.55
CA LEU A 149 53.23 -15.68 9.88
C LEU A 149 52.11 -14.63 9.95
N THR A 150 51.24 -14.80 10.94
CA THR A 150 50.21 -13.83 11.35
C THR A 150 50.58 -13.29 12.73
N VAL A 151 50.77 -11.99 12.88
CA VAL A 151 51.09 -11.35 14.18
C VAL A 151 49.85 -10.67 14.73
N LEU A 152 49.45 -11.06 15.94
CA LEU A 152 48.34 -10.49 16.69
C LEU A 152 48.89 -9.68 17.87
N THR A 153 48.71 -8.36 17.87
CA THR A 153 49.04 -7.50 19.01
C THR A 153 47.81 -7.33 19.89
N HIS A 154 47.92 -7.61 21.19
CA HIS A 154 46.91 -7.20 22.15
C HIS A 154 47.00 -5.67 22.34
N GLU A 155 46.13 -4.92 21.68
CA GLU A 155 45.79 -3.58 22.17
C GLU A 155 44.91 -3.77 23.41
N ASP A 156 45.39 -3.33 24.59
CA ASP A 156 44.51 -3.20 25.75
C ASP A 156 43.34 -2.27 25.36
N PRO A 157 42.08 -2.66 25.62
CA PRO A 157 40.97 -1.75 25.37
C PRO A 157 41.13 -0.53 26.27
N GLU A 158 41.32 0.66 25.68
CA GLU A 158 41.29 1.92 26.41
C GLU A 158 40.09 1.97 27.37
N PRO A 159 40.23 2.58 28.57
CA PRO A 159 39.11 2.76 29.48
C PRO A 159 37.97 3.48 28.75
N VAL A 160 36.83 2.80 28.64
CA VAL A 160 35.65 3.26 27.90
C VAL A 160 35.12 4.55 28.55
N THR A 161 35.44 5.72 27.97
CA THR A 161 34.95 7.03 28.42
C THR A 161 33.64 7.47 27.74
N GLY A 162 32.97 6.59 26.99
CA GLY A 162 31.64 6.85 26.44
C GLY A 162 31.04 5.64 25.70
N PRO A 163 29.70 5.54 25.59
CA PRO A 163 29.06 4.44 24.89
C PRO A 163 29.36 4.52 23.40
N ARG A 164 30.27 3.66 22.92
CA ARG A 164 30.32 3.31 21.49
C ARG A 164 29.03 2.56 21.16
N PRO A 165 28.28 2.91 20.09
CA PRO A 165 27.07 2.18 19.75
C PRO A 165 27.43 0.72 19.46
N ARG A 166 27.10 -0.16 20.40
CA ARG A 166 27.18 -1.61 20.21
C ARG A 166 25.89 -2.04 19.52
N VAL A 167 26.01 -2.86 18.48
CA VAL A 167 24.85 -3.55 17.91
C VAL A 167 24.27 -4.44 19.01
N THR A 168 23.05 -4.15 19.46
CA THR A 168 22.42 -4.87 20.59
C THR A 168 21.78 -6.19 20.16
N HIS A 169 21.43 -6.31 18.88
CA HIS A 169 20.81 -7.48 18.28
C HIS A 169 20.98 -7.45 16.76
N GLN A 170 20.81 -8.61 16.11
CA GLN A 170 20.69 -8.71 14.65
C GLN A 170 19.21 -8.57 14.25
N VAL A 171 18.92 -7.74 13.25
CA VAL A 171 17.57 -7.63 12.69
C VAL A 171 17.35 -8.77 11.68
N LEU A 172 16.55 -9.76 12.08
CA LEU A 172 16.22 -10.95 11.29
C LEU A 172 14.71 -11.01 11.00
N ASN A 173 14.31 -11.90 10.08
CA ASN A 173 12.91 -12.23 9.78
C ASN A 173 12.06 -11.02 9.30
N GLN A 174 12.68 -9.98 8.74
CA GLN A 174 11.95 -8.83 8.20
C GLN A 174 11.50 -9.11 6.76
N VAL A 175 10.32 -8.60 6.42
CA VAL A 175 9.76 -8.70 5.07
C VAL A 175 10.47 -7.69 4.16
N PRO A 176 10.90 -8.08 2.95
CA PRO A 176 11.51 -7.16 2.00
C PRO A 176 10.48 -6.10 1.54
N PRO A 177 10.91 -4.88 1.15
CA PRO A 177 10.00 -3.88 0.62
C PRO A 177 9.24 -4.37 -0.63
N ARG A 178 7.93 -4.11 -0.71
CA ARG A 178 7.08 -4.43 -1.87
C ARG A 178 7.14 -3.29 -2.91
N VAL A 179 8.30 -3.14 -3.56
CA VAL A 179 8.57 -2.11 -4.58
C VAL A 179 9.07 -2.74 -5.87
N GLY A 180 8.88 -2.07 -7.00
CA GLY A 180 9.30 -2.57 -8.32
C GLY A 180 8.43 -3.72 -8.84
N VAL A 181 7.26 -3.93 -8.24
CA VAL A 181 6.25 -4.89 -8.70
C VAL A 181 5.36 -4.20 -9.71
N ASN A 182 5.09 -4.81 -10.86
CA ASN A 182 4.08 -4.27 -11.76
C ASN A 182 2.68 -4.62 -11.22
N GLU A 183 1.94 -3.61 -10.75
CA GLU A 183 0.66 -3.80 -10.06
C GLU A 183 -0.44 -4.36 -10.97
N PHE A 184 -0.35 -4.14 -12.29
CA PHE A 184 -1.28 -4.72 -13.25
C PHE A 184 -0.94 -6.19 -13.53
N ARG A 185 0.32 -6.50 -13.89
CA ARG A 185 0.76 -7.88 -14.18
C ARG A 185 0.65 -8.81 -12.97
N SER A 186 0.88 -8.30 -11.77
CA SER A 186 0.72 -9.08 -10.53
C SER A 186 -0.76 -9.30 -10.15
N ASN A 187 -1.70 -8.64 -10.82
CA ASN A 187 -3.13 -8.75 -10.56
C ASN A 187 -3.81 -9.49 -11.71
N THR A 188 -3.66 -10.82 -11.71
CA THR A 188 -4.24 -11.73 -12.72
C THR A 188 -5.73 -11.48 -12.91
N VAL A 189 -6.47 -11.28 -11.82
CA VAL A 189 -7.91 -11.00 -11.85
C VAL A 189 -8.22 -9.74 -12.65
N LEU A 190 -7.51 -8.63 -12.40
CA LEU A 190 -7.74 -7.39 -13.13
C LEU A 190 -7.40 -7.54 -14.63
N SER A 191 -6.30 -8.22 -14.95
CA SER A 191 -5.88 -8.44 -16.34
C SER A 191 -6.89 -9.28 -17.13
N GLU A 192 -7.37 -10.37 -16.54
CA GLU A 192 -8.40 -11.22 -17.14
C GLU A 192 -9.72 -10.45 -17.28
N ALA A 193 -10.14 -9.74 -16.23
CA ALA A 193 -11.39 -9.00 -16.23
C ALA A 193 -11.40 -7.87 -17.28
N VAL A 194 -10.28 -7.14 -17.46
CA VAL A 194 -10.13 -6.14 -18.54
C VAL A 194 -10.39 -6.76 -19.91
N SER A 195 -9.85 -7.96 -20.15
CA SER A 195 -10.05 -8.67 -21.42
C SER A 195 -11.49 -9.17 -21.57
N THR A 196 -12.03 -9.79 -20.53
CA THR A 196 -13.41 -10.31 -20.47
C THR A 196 -14.45 -9.22 -20.74
N PHE A 197 -14.23 -8.01 -20.23
CA PHE A 197 -15.17 -6.89 -20.38
C PHE A 197 -14.79 -5.94 -21.53
N GLY A 198 -14.10 -6.44 -22.55
CA GLY A 198 -13.98 -5.76 -23.85
C GLY A 198 -12.84 -4.75 -23.99
N ALA A 199 -11.97 -4.61 -22.98
CA ALA A 199 -10.86 -3.66 -22.96
C ALA A 199 -9.49 -4.32 -23.14
N GLY A 200 -9.42 -5.53 -23.71
CA GLY A 200 -8.15 -6.24 -23.95
C GLY A 200 -7.12 -5.45 -24.76
N TRP A 201 -7.57 -4.52 -25.60
CA TRP A 201 -6.70 -3.61 -26.35
C TRP A 201 -5.87 -2.66 -25.47
N ALA A 202 -6.30 -2.42 -24.22
CA ALA A 202 -5.67 -1.48 -23.29
C ALA A 202 -4.53 -2.11 -22.47
N VAL A 203 -4.33 -3.44 -22.55
CA VAL A 203 -3.34 -4.18 -21.75
C VAL A 203 -1.94 -3.54 -21.79
N PRO A 204 -1.35 -3.19 -22.96
CA PRO A 204 0.00 -2.61 -22.98
C PRO A 204 0.10 -1.28 -22.21
N GLN A 205 -0.94 -0.45 -22.28
CA GLN A 205 -1.00 0.81 -21.52
C GLN A 205 -1.14 0.55 -20.02
N LEU A 206 -2.01 -0.40 -19.63
CA LEU A 206 -2.22 -0.76 -18.24
C LEU A 206 -0.99 -1.40 -17.60
N GLU A 207 -0.20 -2.17 -18.36
CA GLU A 207 1.10 -2.67 -17.92
C GLU A 207 2.07 -1.52 -17.60
N SER A 208 2.13 -0.50 -18.48
CA SER A 208 2.96 0.69 -18.23
C SER A 208 2.53 1.44 -16.98
N VAL A 209 1.22 1.62 -16.77
CA VAL A 209 0.68 2.22 -15.54
C VAL A 209 1.01 1.37 -14.32
N GLY A 210 0.84 0.04 -14.41
CA GLY A 210 1.14 -0.90 -13.34
C GLY A 210 2.61 -0.88 -12.91
N GLU A 211 3.54 -0.71 -13.85
CA GLU A 211 4.96 -0.51 -13.58
C GLU A 211 5.24 0.83 -12.88
N LEU A 212 4.62 1.91 -13.37
CA LEU A 212 4.78 3.24 -12.80
C LEU A 212 4.33 3.28 -11.33
N VAL A 213 3.10 2.84 -11.04
CA VAL A 213 2.53 2.96 -9.69
C VAL A 213 3.23 2.03 -8.69
N GLY A 214 3.75 0.90 -9.15
CA GLY A 214 4.52 -0.04 -8.33
C GLY A 214 5.99 0.34 -8.13
N SER A 215 6.48 1.39 -8.80
CA SER A 215 7.85 1.87 -8.63
C SER A 215 8.10 2.44 -7.23
N ALA A 216 9.34 2.31 -6.75
CA ALA A 216 9.73 2.86 -5.44
C ALA A 216 9.55 4.39 -5.39
N GLY A 217 9.76 5.09 -6.52
CA GLY A 217 9.58 6.53 -6.62
C GLY A 217 8.13 6.96 -6.45
N PHE A 218 7.21 6.29 -7.16
CA PHE A 218 5.78 6.61 -7.05
C PHE A 218 5.23 6.31 -5.65
N GLN A 219 5.62 5.18 -5.03
CA GLN A 219 5.24 4.88 -3.66
C GLN A 219 5.84 5.86 -2.63
N ALA A 220 7.06 6.36 -2.85
CA ALA A 220 7.64 7.40 -2.02
C ALA A 220 6.85 8.72 -2.13
N ASP A 221 6.43 9.08 -3.34
CA ASP A 221 5.56 10.22 -3.58
C ASP A 221 4.20 10.07 -2.88
N ALA A 222 3.59 8.88 -2.93
CA ALA A 222 2.32 8.60 -2.26
C ALA A 222 2.43 8.79 -0.74
N ARG A 223 3.51 8.25 -0.13
CA ARG A 223 3.80 8.47 1.30
C ARG A 223 3.97 9.95 1.63
N ALA A 224 4.75 10.69 0.81
CA ALA A 224 4.99 12.11 1.02
C ALA A 224 3.71 12.95 0.90
N ALA A 225 2.85 12.65 -0.08
CA ALA A 225 1.56 13.32 -0.27
C ALA A 225 0.60 13.08 0.91
N HIS A 226 0.65 11.90 1.54
CA HIS A 226 -0.17 11.59 2.71
C HIS A 226 0.36 12.16 4.03
N SER A 227 1.67 12.14 4.24
CA SER A 227 2.29 12.66 5.46
C SER A 227 2.33 14.20 5.49
N SER A 228 2.35 14.83 4.31
CA SER A 228 2.36 16.29 4.16
C SER A 228 0.97 16.81 3.77
N ALA A 229 0.16 17.13 4.77
CA ALA A 229 -1.18 17.66 4.55
C ALA A 229 -1.15 18.97 3.73
N PRO A 230 -2.12 19.19 2.82
CA PRO A 230 -2.25 20.46 2.10
C PRO A 230 -2.44 21.65 3.04
N VAL A 231 -1.86 22.79 2.69
CA VAL A 231 -1.87 24.00 3.52
C VAL A 231 -2.69 25.09 2.87
N LEU A 232 -3.70 25.60 3.59
CA LEU A 232 -4.51 26.73 3.13
C LEU A 232 -3.76 28.06 3.30
N ARG A 233 -3.74 28.84 2.22
CA ARG A 233 -3.32 30.23 2.16
C ARG A 233 -4.52 31.10 1.83
N THR A 234 -5.19 31.63 2.86
CA THR A 234 -6.29 32.57 2.63
C THR A 234 -5.80 33.91 2.10
N HIS A 235 -4.66 34.39 2.59
CA HIS A 235 -4.05 35.67 2.21
C HIS A 235 -2.58 35.50 1.81
N ASP A 236 -2.10 36.41 0.97
CA ASP A 236 -0.69 36.56 0.67
C ASP A 236 0.06 37.37 1.75
N ARG A 237 1.38 37.55 1.55
CA ARG A 237 2.24 38.28 2.50
C ARG A 237 1.94 39.77 2.64
N TRP A 238 1.13 40.34 1.76
CA TRP A 238 0.75 41.76 1.78
C TRP A 238 -0.68 41.96 2.32
N GLY A 239 -1.35 40.89 2.74
CA GLY A 239 -2.70 40.93 3.31
C GLY A 239 -3.81 40.89 2.26
N GLN A 240 -3.51 40.61 0.99
CA GLN A 240 -4.53 40.42 -0.04
C GLN A 240 -5.07 38.99 0.02
N ARG A 241 -6.39 38.82 -0.08
CA ARG A 241 -7.02 37.50 -0.08
C ARG A 241 -6.76 36.78 -1.41
N ILE A 242 -6.29 35.53 -1.36
CA ILE A 242 -5.92 34.71 -2.54
C ILE A 242 -6.63 33.35 -2.60
N ASP A 243 -7.09 32.83 -1.45
CA ASP A 243 -7.82 31.54 -1.33
C ASP A 243 -7.15 30.37 -2.08
N GLN A 244 -5.85 30.13 -1.84
CA GLN A 244 -5.08 29.05 -2.47
C GLN A 244 -4.77 27.92 -1.49
N VAL A 245 -4.54 26.73 -2.02
CA VAL A 245 -4.08 25.57 -1.24
C VAL A 245 -2.76 25.08 -1.80
N ASP A 246 -1.73 25.11 -0.97
CA ASP A 246 -0.41 24.57 -1.27
C ASP A 246 -0.44 23.06 -1.04
N TYR A 247 -0.07 22.29 -2.06
CA TYR A 247 0.13 20.85 -1.95
C TYR A 247 1.62 20.52 -1.94
N HIS A 248 1.98 19.39 -1.33
CA HIS A 248 3.32 18.85 -1.48
C HIS A 248 3.60 18.51 -2.96
N PRO A 249 4.80 18.76 -3.52
CA PRO A 249 5.11 18.49 -4.92
C PRO A 249 4.83 17.05 -5.40
N ALA A 250 4.88 16.08 -4.49
CA ALA A 250 4.51 14.69 -4.77
C ALA A 250 3.05 14.54 -5.23
N TYR A 251 2.11 15.30 -4.64
CA TYR A 251 0.71 15.32 -5.07
C TYR A 251 0.59 15.71 -6.54
N HIS A 252 1.30 16.76 -6.95
CA HIS A 252 1.30 17.25 -8.33
C HIS A 252 1.88 16.24 -9.33
N ARG A 253 2.93 15.51 -8.94
CA ARG A 253 3.49 14.42 -9.77
C ARG A 253 2.49 13.28 -9.94
N ILE A 254 1.82 12.89 -8.87
CA ILE A 254 0.83 11.79 -8.87
C ILE A 254 -0.37 12.14 -9.74
N ILE A 255 -1.04 13.27 -9.47
CA ILE A 255 -2.22 13.68 -10.24
C ILE A 255 -1.84 13.99 -11.70
N GLY A 256 -0.64 14.56 -11.93
CA GLY A 256 -0.11 14.79 -13.27
C GLY A 256 0.07 13.49 -14.06
N ALA A 257 0.60 12.45 -13.43
CA ALA A 257 0.70 11.13 -14.04
C ALA A 257 -0.68 10.52 -14.32
N ALA A 258 -1.61 10.58 -13.36
CA ALA A 258 -2.97 10.05 -13.55
C ALA A 258 -3.70 10.71 -14.73
N VAL A 259 -3.60 12.04 -14.84
CA VAL A 259 -4.16 12.83 -15.96
C VAL A 259 -3.47 12.51 -17.28
N ALA A 260 -2.13 12.37 -17.29
CA ALA A 260 -1.38 12.01 -18.49
C ALA A 260 -1.75 10.63 -19.05
N HIS A 261 -2.06 9.67 -18.18
CA HIS A 261 -2.56 8.36 -18.56
C HIS A 261 -4.07 8.31 -18.79
N GLY A 262 -4.75 9.46 -18.73
CA GLY A 262 -6.18 9.59 -19.06
C GLY A 262 -7.14 9.03 -18.00
N ALA A 263 -6.69 8.84 -16.75
CA ALA A 263 -7.53 8.30 -15.67
C ALA A 263 -8.77 9.16 -15.39
N HIS A 264 -8.76 10.45 -15.76
CA HIS A 264 -9.89 11.37 -15.59
C HIS A 264 -10.90 11.24 -16.72
N THR A 265 -10.51 11.17 -18.00
CA THR A 265 -11.48 11.35 -19.10
C THR A 265 -11.18 10.57 -20.38
N SER A 266 -10.25 9.60 -20.40
CA SER A 266 -9.89 8.88 -21.64
C SER A 266 -11.09 8.25 -22.37
N ALA A 267 -12.03 7.66 -21.62
CA ALA A 267 -13.24 7.06 -22.17
C ALA A 267 -14.12 8.06 -22.96
N TRP A 268 -14.06 9.34 -22.60
CA TRP A 268 -14.80 10.41 -23.28
C TRP A 268 -13.99 11.06 -24.41
N ALA A 269 -12.68 11.20 -24.20
CA ALA A 269 -11.78 11.87 -25.13
C ALA A 269 -11.52 11.04 -26.40
N ASP A 270 -11.53 9.71 -26.27
CA ASP A 270 -11.33 8.76 -27.36
C ASP A 270 -12.32 7.59 -27.21
N PRO A 271 -13.61 7.83 -27.56
CA PRO A 271 -14.67 6.86 -27.33
C PRO A 271 -14.52 5.64 -28.25
N ARG A 272 -14.47 4.46 -27.63
CA ARG A 272 -14.42 3.15 -28.29
C ARG A 272 -14.89 2.08 -27.32
N ALA A 273 -15.31 0.93 -27.85
CA ALA A 273 -15.76 -0.21 -27.04
C ALA A 273 -14.70 -0.59 -25.97
N GLY A 274 -15.15 -0.73 -24.73
CA GLY A 274 -14.28 -1.00 -23.57
C GLY A 274 -13.51 0.23 -23.07
N GLY A 275 -13.84 1.44 -23.54
CA GLY A 275 -13.19 2.68 -23.14
C GLY A 275 -13.38 3.00 -21.66
N HIS A 276 -14.60 2.82 -21.15
CA HIS A 276 -14.89 3.03 -19.73
C HIS A 276 -14.25 1.94 -18.86
N VAL A 277 -14.18 0.70 -19.33
CA VAL A 277 -13.44 -0.38 -18.65
C VAL A 277 -11.94 -0.09 -18.57
N ALA A 278 -11.32 0.34 -19.67
CA ALA A 278 -9.91 0.72 -19.70
C ALA A 278 -9.60 1.90 -18.77
N ARG A 279 -10.48 2.91 -18.76
CA ARG A 279 -10.39 4.06 -17.83
C ARG A 279 -10.55 3.60 -16.38
N ALA A 280 -11.51 2.73 -16.09
CA ALA A 280 -11.75 2.20 -14.76
C ALA A 280 -10.52 1.44 -14.22
N ALA A 281 -9.91 0.57 -15.03
CA ALA A 281 -8.69 -0.14 -14.66
C ALA A 281 -7.52 0.83 -14.42
N THR A 282 -7.37 1.86 -15.27
CA THR A 282 -6.35 2.92 -15.09
C THR A 282 -6.56 3.66 -13.78
N PHE A 283 -7.80 4.11 -13.50
CA PHE A 283 -8.18 4.76 -12.24
C PHE A 283 -7.86 3.89 -11.03
N MET A 284 -8.21 2.60 -11.08
CA MET A 284 -7.95 1.65 -10.00
C MET A 284 -6.46 1.48 -9.71
N LEU A 285 -5.61 1.37 -10.74
CA LEU A 285 -4.15 1.20 -10.55
C LEU A 285 -3.52 2.41 -9.82
N PHE A 286 -3.91 3.63 -10.17
CA PHE A 286 -3.46 4.82 -9.46
C PHE A 286 -4.02 4.88 -8.02
N ALA A 287 -5.34 4.66 -7.87
CA ALA A 287 -6.01 4.69 -6.57
C ALA A 287 -5.54 3.58 -5.62
N GLN A 288 -5.01 2.47 -6.15
CA GLN A 288 -4.41 1.36 -5.40
C GLN A 288 -3.18 1.80 -4.62
N ILE A 289 -2.45 2.84 -5.04
CA ILE A 289 -1.25 3.30 -4.34
C ILE A 289 -1.48 4.64 -3.64
N GLU A 290 -2.13 5.61 -4.28
CA GLU A 290 -2.49 6.89 -3.66
C GLU A 290 -3.97 7.21 -3.95
N PRO A 291 -4.88 7.14 -2.97
CA PRO A 291 -6.31 7.32 -3.18
C PRO A 291 -6.79 8.78 -3.12
N GLY A 292 -6.01 9.72 -2.60
CA GLY A 292 -6.45 11.10 -2.43
C GLY A 292 -6.64 11.86 -3.75
N HIS A 293 -5.68 11.75 -4.68
CA HIS A 293 -5.79 12.39 -5.99
C HIS A 293 -6.97 11.84 -6.83
N ALA A 294 -7.47 10.65 -6.50
CA ALA A 294 -8.58 10.03 -7.22
C ALA A 294 -9.88 10.85 -7.12
N CYS A 295 -10.04 11.69 -6.09
CA CYS A 295 -11.23 12.53 -5.92
C CYS A 295 -11.42 13.53 -7.09
N PRO A 296 -10.48 14.46 -7.39
CA PRO A 296 -10.62 15.34 -8.56
C PRO A 296 -10.62 14.58 -9.90
N VAL A 297 -9.91 13.45 -10.01
CA VAL A 297 -9.93 12.60 -11.21
C VAL A 297 -11.33 12.04 -11.47
N SER A 298 -11.99 11.54 -10.43
CA SER A 298 -13.37 11.04 -10.48
C SER A 298 -14.37 12.14 -10.81
N MET A 299 -14.26 13.29 -10.13
CA MET A 299 -15.18 14.40 -10.35
C MET A 299 -15.08 14.96 -11.77
N THR A 300 -13.88 15.00 -12.33
CA THR A 300 -13.65 15.41 -13.72
C THR A 300 -14.22 14.40 -14.72
N HIS A 301 -14.12 13.10 -14.46
CA HIS A 301 -14.78 12.08 -15.30
C HIS A 301 -16.30 12.28 -15.33
N ALA A 302 -16.88 12.49 -14.16
CA ALA A 302 -18.32 12.49 -13.96
C ALA A 302 -19.01 13.80 -14.39
N VAL A 303 -18.27 14.90 -14.56
CA VAL A 303 -18.84 16.19 -14.97
C VAL A 303 -19.35 16.18 -16.42
N VAL A 304 -18.83 15.28 -17.26
CA VAL A 304 -19.05 15.29 -18.72
C VAL A 304 -20.53 15.19 -19.09
N PRO A 305 -21.32 14.23 -18.57
CA PRO A 305 -22.76 14.17 -18.88
C PRO A 305 -23.51 15.40 -18.40
N ALA A 306 -23.16 15.95 -17.24
CA ALA A 306 -23.82 17.16 -16.71
C ALA A 306 -23.58 18.37 -17.61
N LEU A 307 -22.34 18.57 -18.09
CA LEU A 307 -22.01 19.66 -19.01
C LEU A 307 -22.75 19.57 -20.35
N ARG A 308 -23.00 18.36 -20.86
CA ARG A 308 -23.76 18.15 -22.11
C ARG A 308 -25.19 18.68 -22.07
N HIS A 309 -25.75 18.96 -20.88
CA HIS A 309 -27.04 19.65 -20.74
C HIS A 309 -26.99 21.15 -21.06
N SER A 310 -25.80 21.73 -21.29
CA SER A 310 -25.61 23.11 -21.72
C SER A 310 -24.58 23.18 -22.85
N PRO A 311 -25.01 23.16 -24.13
CA PRO A 311 -24.09 23.06 -25.28
C PRO A 311 -22.98 24.11 -25.30
N ALA A 312 -23.30 25.37 -24.99
CA ALA A 312 -22.30 26.45 -24.96
C ALA A 312 -21.21 26.22 -23.88
N LEU A 313 -21.59 25.73 -22.70
CA LEU A 313 -20.62 25.37 -21.66
C LEU A 313 -19.85 24.10 -22.06
N ALA A 314 -20.50 23.12 -22.68
CA ALA A 314 -19.86 21.90 -23.14
C ALA A 314 -18.76 22.21 -24.16
N ASP A 315 -19.05 23.01 -25.19
CA ASP A 315 -18.09 23.41 -26.24
C ASP A 315 -16.86 24.09 -25.66
N ARG A 316 -17.07 24.89 -24.61
CA ARG A 316 -15.98 25.61 -23.94
C ARG A 316 -15.15 24.72 -23.01
N TRP A 317 -15.80 23.89 -22.19
CA TRP A 317 -15.16 23.23 -21.05
C TRP A 317 -14.75 21.77 -21.33
N LEU A 318 -15.48 21.03 -22.16
CA LEU A 318 -15.15 19.62 -22.44
C LEU A 318 -13.79 19.44 -23.11
N PRO A 319 -13.37 20.26 -24.11
CA PRO A 319 -12.03 20.14 -24.68
C PRO A 319 -10.92 20.27 -23.63
N ARG A 320 -11.15 21.05 -22.57
CA ARG A 320 -10.19 21.20 -21.45
C ARG A 320 -10.30 20.04 -20.45
N ALA A 321 -11.49 19.54 -20.18
CA ALA A 321 -11.69 18.32 -19.37
C ALA A 321 -10.99 17.09 -19.98
N TYR A 322 -10.91 17.04 -21.31
CA TYR A 322 -10.25 15.96 -22.05
C TYR A 322 -8.73 16.11 -22.15
N GLY A 323 -8.18 17.27 -21.79
CA GLY A 323 -6.74 17.52 -21.83
C GLY A 323 -5.96 16.58 -20.89
N THR A 324 -4.88 16.00 -21.38
CA THR A 324 -4.03 15.03 -20.65
C THR A 324 -2.80 15.67 -20.02
N ALA A 325 -2.71 17.01 -20.00
CA ALA A 325 -1.64 17.73 -19.33
C ALA A 325 -2.18 18.43 -18.08
N TYR A 326 -1.57 18.12 -16.94
CA TYR A 326 -1.93 18.73 -15.67
C TYR A 326 -1.24 20.08 -15.46
N ASP A 327 -2.01 21.08 -15.05
CA ASP A 327 -1.52 22.37 -14.55
C ASP A 327 -2.26 22.69 -13.24
N GLY A 328 -1.54 22.74 -12.13
CA GLY A 328 -2.11 23.01 -10.80
C GLY A 328 -2.33 24.50 -10.49
N ARG A 329 -1.94 25.41 -11.39
CA ARG A 329 -2.05 26.86 -11.16
C ARG A 329 -3.47 27.36 -11.41
N LEU A 330 -3.89 28.36 -10.63
CA LEU A 330 -5.12 29.11 -10.88
C LEU A 330 -4.86 30.11 -12.01
N ARG A 331 -5.38 29.79 -13.19
CA ARG A 331 -5.32 30.60 -14.41
C ARG A 331 -6.63 30.47 -15.17
N PRO A 332 -6.95 31.38 -16.10
CA PRO A 332 -8.10 31.20 -16.98
C PRO A 332 -8.06 29.83 -17.65
N ALA A 333 -9.19 29.14 -17.71
CA ALA A 333 -9.25 27.79 -18.28
C ALA A 333 -8.80 27.75 -19.76
N ALA A 334 -8.98 28.85 -20.49
CA ALA A 334 -8.54 28.99 -21.87
C ALA A 334 -7.00 28.86 -22.02
N ASP A 335 -6.25 29.28 -21.01
CA ASP A 335 -4.78 29.29 -20.97
C ASP A 335 -4.17 27.97 -20.49
N LYS A 336 -5.00 27.05 -19.98
CA LYS A 336 -4.55 25.78 -19.41
C LYS A 336 -4.62 24.66 -20.45
N PRO A 337 -3.66 23.73 -20.44
CA PRO A 337 -3.66 22.61 -21.37
C PRO A 337 -4.68 21.52 -20.98
N GLY A 338 -5.22 21.59 -19.77
CA GLY A 338 -6.30 20.74 -19.27
C GLY A 338 -6.96 21.39 -18.05
N ALA A 339 -8.17 20.95 -17.71
CA ALA A 339 -8.94 21.45 -16.58
C ALA A 339 -9.46 20.30 -15.70
N LEU A 340 -9.42 20.51 -14.38
CA LEU A 340 -10.02 19.61 -13.40
C LEU A 340 -11.31 20.21 -12.85
N PHE A 341 -12.28 19.35 -12.53
CA PHE A 341 -13.57 19.77 -12.01
C PHE A 341 -13.78 19.25 -10.58
N GLY A 342 -14.39 20.09 -9.77
CA GLY A 342 -14.89 19.72 -8.46
C GLY A 342 -16.42 19.71 -8.42
N MET A 343 -16.94 19.35 -7.26
CA MET A 343 -18.36 19.44 -6.98
C MET A 343 -18.56 20.00 -5.57
N ALA A 344 -19.54 20.89 -5.41
CA ALA A 344 -19.86 21.49 -4.12
C ALA A 344 -21.38 21.54 -3.91
N MET A 345 -21.92 20.48 -3.31
CA MET A 345 -23.36 20.27 -3.11
C MET A 345 -23.76 20.45 -1.65
N THR A 346 -23.05 19.74 -0.77
CA THR A 346 -23.34 19.61 0.66
C THR A 346 -23.25 20.92 1.40
N GLU A 347 -24.28 21.21 2.19
CA GLU A 347 -24.31 22.33 3.13
C GLU A 347 -24.34 21.84 4.58
N LYS A 348 -24.32 22.78 5.54
CA LYS A 348 -24.19 22.47 6.98
C LYS A 348 -25.39 21.69 7.50
N GLN A 349 -26.57 22.03 7.01
CA GLN A 349 -27.86 21.44 7.35
C GLN A 349 -28.11 20.08 6.68
N GLY A 350 -27.37 19.72 5.63
CA GLY A 350 -27.55 18.44 4.96
C GLY A 350 -26.72 18.26 3.70
N GLY A 351 -26.24 17.02 3.49
CA GLY A 351 -25.65 16.56 2.23
C GLY A 351 -26.56 15.60 1.46
N SER A 352 -27.36 14.79 2.15
CA SER A 352 -28.31 13.86 1.53
C SER A 352 -29.56 14.58 1.01
N ASP A 353 -30.07 15.55 1.77
CA ASP A 353 -31.21 16.38 1.38
C ASP A 353 -30.74 17.69 0.76
N VAL A 354 -30.24 17.61 -0.48
CA VAL A 354 -29.76 18.78 -1.22
C VAL A 354 -30.86 19.80 -1.54
N ARG A 355 -32.15 19.42 -1.41
CA ARG A 355 -33.28 20.34 -1.59
C ARG A 355 -33.39 21.34 -0.44
N ALA A 356 -32.82 21.02 0.72
CA ALA A 356 -32.72 21.91 1.86
C ALA A 356 -31.56 22.92 1.73
N ASN A 357 -30.83 22.97 0.60
CA ASN A 357 -29.78 23.95 0.37
C ASN A 357 -30.31 25.39 0.47
N LEU A 358 -29.50 26.26 1.07
CA LEU A 358 -29.77 27.66 1.36
C LEU A 358 -28.88 28.62 0.56
N THR A 359 -27.86 28.12 -0.14
CA THR A 359 -27.13 28.93 -1.14
C THR A 359 -28.12 29.44 -2.19
N ARG A 360 -28.14 30.76 -2.40
CA ARG A 360 -29.02 31.42 -3.36
C ARG A 360 -28.24 31.87 -4.58
N GLY A 361 -28.86 31.78 -5.75
CA GLY A 361 -28.35 32.37 -6.99
C GLY A 361 -29.36 33.35 -7.56
N VAL A 362 -28.98 34.61 -7.74
CA VAL A 362 -29.83 35.62 -8.38
C VAL A 362 -29.35 35.81 -9.81
N HIS A 363 -30.24 35.60 -10.78
CA HIS A 363 -29.93 35.80 -12.18
C HIS A 363 -29.53 37.26 -12.46
N VAL A 364 -28.44 37.44 -13.19
CA VAL A 364 -27.96 38.74 -13.66
C VAL A 364 -28.05 38.77 -15.18
N GLY A 365 -29.03 39.52 -15.70
CA GLY A 365 -29.15 39.70 -17.14
C GLY A 365 -27.96 40.50 -17.67
N GLY A 366 -27.13 39.87 -18.51
CA GLY A 366 -26.19 40.49 -19.45
C GLY A 366 -25.45 41.74 -18.96
N THR A 367 -24.67 41.67 -17.87
CA THR A 367 -23.52 42.56 -17.57
C THR A 367 -22.78 42.11 -16.29
N ALA A 368 -22.35 40.85 -16.17
CA ALA A 368 -21.54 40.39 -15.04
C ALA A 368 -20.08 40.15 -15.46
N GLY A 369 -19.48 41.17 -16.10
CA GLY A 369 -18.09 41.12 -16.58
C GLY A 369 -17.60 42.51 -17.00
N GLY A 370 -17.78 43.53 -16.16
CA GLY A 370 -17.29 44.88 -16.44
C GLY A 370 -17.76 45.88 -15.41
N ALA A 371 -16.82 46.56 -14.77
CA ALA A 371 -17.12 47.76 -13.99
C ALA A 371 -17.93 48.74 -14.86
N ALA A 372 -19.09 49.17 -14.34
CA ALA A 372 -19.92 50.27 -14.80
C ALA A 372 -19.51 50.91 -16.15
N GLY A 373 -20.02 50.39 -17.27
CA GLY A 373 -19.80 50.97 -18.59
C GLY A 373 -20.69 50.32 -19.66
N ALA A 374 -21.63 51.10 -20.17
CA ALA A 374 -22.43 50.98 -21.41
C ALA A 374 -22.60 49.59 -22.04
N GLY A 375 -23.86 49.13 -22.07
CA GLY A 375 -24.29 47.88 -22.68
C GLY A 375 -23.91 47.73 -24.15
N THR A 376 -23.41 46.55 -24.46
CA THR A 376 -23.48 45.94 -25.78
C THR A 376 -24.38 44.73 -25.63
N GLU A 377 -25.60 44.82 -26.15
CA GLU A 377 -26.42 43.65 -26.44
C GLU A 377 -25.64 42.82 -27.47
N ASP A 378 -25.32 41.56 -27.16
CA ASP A 378 -24.78 40.64 -28.15
C ASP A 378 -25.79 40.53 -29.30
N GLU A 379 -25.32 40.66 -30.54
CA GLU A 379 -26.14 40.71 -31.77
C GLU A 379 -27.00 39.45 -32.03
N ASP A 380 -26.89 38.41 -31.19
CA ASP A 380 -27.64 37.16 -31.26
C ASP A 380 -28.78 37.03 -30.21
N GLY A 381 -29.02 38.02 -29.35
CA GLY A 381 -30.16 38.02 -28.42
C GLY A 381 -30.15 36.94 -27.33
N ALA A 382 -29.00 36.30 -27.07
CA ALA A 382 -28.83 35.38 -25.96
C ALA A 382 -28.49 36.16 -24.67
N SER A 383 -29.44 36.28 -23.74
CA SER A 383 -29.12 36.78 -22.41
C SER A 383 -28.15 35.83 -21.72
N SER A 384 -27.04 36.31 -21.16
CA SER A 384 -26.15 35.49 -20.33
C SER A 384 -26.95 34.84 -19.18
N ASP A 385 -27.01 33.51 -19.12
CA ASP A 385 -27.65 32.75 -18.03
C ASP A 385 -26.74 32.66 -16.79
N ASP A 386 -26.28 33.83 -16.37
CA ASP A 386 -25.35 34.01 -15.27
C ASP A 386 -26.11 34.31 -13.98
N TYR A 387 -25.58 33.78 -12.88
CA TYR A 387 -26.12 33.93 -11.55
C TYR A 387 -25.03 34.41 -10.61
N LEU A 388 -25.39 35.32 -9.71
CA LEU A 388 -24.56 35.68 -8.57
C LEU A 388 -24.97 34.85 -7.37
N LEU A 389 -24.04 34.03 -6.88
CA LEU A 389 -24.26 33.10 -5.78
C LEU A 389 -23.82 33.69 -4.45
N THR A 390 -24.70 33.56 -3.45
CA THR A 390 -24.40 33.90 -2.06
C THR A 390 -24.83 32.75 -1.14
N GLY A 391 -23.91 32.27 -0.32
CA GLY A 391 -24.13 31.12 0.55
C GLY A 391 -22.84 30.42 0.94
N HIS A 392 -22.90 29.11 1.18
CA HIS A 392 -21.75 28.33 1.60
C HIS A 392 -21.86 26.87 1.14
N LYS A 393 -20.71 26.21 1.02
CA LYS A 393 -20.65 24.74 0.90
C LYS A 393 -19.77 24.18 2.00
N TRP A 394 -20.31 23.16 2.68
CA TRP A 394 -19.72 22.59 3.87
C TRP A 394 -18.62 21.57 3.54
N PHE A 395 -18.71 20.89 2.40
CA PHE A 395 -17.64 20.05 1.89
C PHE A 395 -17.41 20.38 0.42
N CYS A 396 -16.24 20.93 0.11
CA CYS A 396 -15.76 21.20 -1.24
C CYS A 396 -14.38 20.55 -1.39
N SER A 397 -14.32 19.35 -1.97
CA SER A 397 -13.06 18.65 -2.21
C SER A 397 -12.32 19.21 -3.43
N ALA A 398 -11.00 19.10 -3.43
CA ALA A 398 -10.12 19.65 -4.45
C ALA A 398 -10.42 21.13 -4.75
N PRO A 399 -10.31 22.05 -3.77
CA PRO A 399 -10.66 23.47 -3.92
C PRO A 399 -9.82 24.20 -4.98
N MET A 400 -8.76 23.57 -5.49
CA MET A 400 -7.91 24.08 -6.58
C MET A 400 -8.34 23.57 -7.97
N SER A 401 -9.44 22.83 -8.09
CA SER A 401 -10.07 22.52 -9.39
C SER A 401 -10.44 23.80 -10.13
N ASP A 402 -10.44 23.76 -11.46
CA ASP A 402 -10.66 24.92 -12.32
C ASP A 402 -12.10 25.43 -12.30
N ALA A 403 -13.05 24.51 -12.15
CA ALA A 403 -14.47 24.81 -12.02
C ALA A 403 -15.17 23.81 -11.10
N PHE A 404 -16.34 24.19 -10.59
CA PHE A 404 -17.17 23.37 -9.73
C PHE A 404 -18.60 23.31 -10.26
N LEU A 405 -19.23 22.14 -10.21
CA LEU A 405 -20.70 22.11 -10.23
C LEU A 405 -21.25 22.36 -8.83
N VAL A 406 -22.09 23.38 -8.71
CA VAL A 406 -22.66 23.89 -7.47
C VAL A 406 -24.19 23.84 -7.56
N LEU A 407 -24.85 23.37 -6.51
CA LEU A 407 -26.31 23.44 -6.41
C LEU A 407 -26.74 24.66 -5.60
N ALA A 408 -27.64 25.47 -6.13
CA ALA A 408 -28.18 26.67 -5.47
C ALA A 408 -29.68 26.83 -5.76
N GLN A 409 -30.41 27.45 -4.83
CA GLN A 409 -31.78 27.89 -5.08
C GLN A 409 -31.73 29.14 -5.94
N THR A 410 -32.23 29.08 -7.18
CA THR A 410 -32.11 30.20 -8.11
C THR A 410 -33.39 31.02 -8.19
N SER A 411 -33.24 32.29 -8.51
CA SER A 411 -34.34 33.20 -8.80
C SER A 411 -34.01 34.14 -9.95
N ARG A 412 -35.04 34.54 -10.70
CA ARG A 412 -34.95 35.48 -11.82
C ARG A 412 -36.05 36.53 -11.70
N ALA A 413 -35.66 37.81 -11.75
CA ALA A 413 -36.57 38.94 -11.58
C ALA A 413 -37.47 38.83 -10.32
N GLY A 414 -36.94 38.26 -9.24
CA GLY A 414 -37.67 38.05 -7.97
C GLY A 414 -38.55 36.80 -7.91
N ALA A 415 -38.69 36.04 -9.00
CA ALA A 415 -39.40 34.75 -9.00
C ALA A 415 -38.44 33.59 -8.70
N GLU A 416 -38.82 32.71 -7.79
CA GLU A 416 -38.06 31.50 -7.44
C GLU A 416 -38.17 30.46 -8.58
N GLU A 417 -37.03 29.94 -9.03
CA GLU A 417 -36.92 28.89 -10.06
C GLU A 417 -36.70 27.51 -9.42
N GLY A 418 -36.23 27.47 -8.17
CA GLY A 418 -35.93 26.26 -7.41
C GLY A 418 -34.46 25.84 -7.48
N LEU A 419 -34.16 24.60 -7.07
CA LEU A 419 -32.79 24.11 -6.98
C LEU A 419 -32.20 23.84 -8.38
N SER A 420 -31.21 24.62 -8.78
CA SER A 420 -30.55 24.56 -10.08
C SER A 420 -29.09 24.09 -9.95
N CYS A 421 -28.49 23.66 -11.06
CA CYS A 421 -27.07 23.32 -11.15
C CYS A 421 -26.33 24.44 -11.89
N LEU A 422 -25.22 24.89 -11.31
CA LEU A 422 -24.43 26.01 -11.81
C LEU A 422 -22.97 25.56 -11.96
N LEU A 423 -22.32 25.91 -13.07
CA LEU A 423 -20.88 25.82 -13.23
C LEU A 423 -20.24 27.09 -12.68
N VAL A 424 -19.38 26.93 -11.68
CA VAL A 424 -18.66 28.02 -11.01
C VAL A 424 -17.18 27.91 -11.35
N PRO A 425 -16.63 28.75 -12.24
CA PRO A 425 -15.20 28.78 -12.51
C PRO A 425 -14.45 29.46 -11.35
N ARG A 426 -13.21 29.03 -11.08
CA ARG A 426 -12.33 29.68 -10.09
C ARG A 426 -11.68 30.96 -10.61
N VAL A 427 -11.49 31.05 -11.92
CA VAL A 427 -10.95 32.21 -12.62
C VAL A 427 -11.91 32.56 -13.75
N LEU A 428 -12.34 33.82 -13.79
CA LEU A 428 -13.24 34.36 -14.81
C LEU A 428 -12.51 34.55 -16.16
N GLU A 429 -13.28 34.86 -17.21
CA GLU A 429 -12.75 35.04 -18.56
C GLU A 429 -11.77 36.20 -18.69
N ASP A 430 -12.01 37.27 -17.96
CA ASP A 430 -11.16 38.45 -17.91
C ASP A 430 -9.86 38.24 -17.11
N GLY A 431 -9.66 37.04 -16.55
CA GLY A 431 -8.50 36.69 -15.74
C GLY A 431 -8.62 37.00 -14.26
N THR A 432 -9.71 37.63 -13.83
CA THR A 432 -9.95 37.89 -12.41
C THR A 432 -10.32 36.61 -11.67
N HIS A 433 -9.92 36.51 -10.40
CA HIS A 433 -10.35 35.38 -9.56
C HIS A 433 -11.83 35.57 -9.21
N ASN A 434 -12.62 34.52 -9.41
CA ASN A 434 -14.00 34.51 -8.96
C ASN A 434 -14.03 34.52 -7.42
N VAL A 435 -15.05 35.12 -6.81
CA VAL A 435 -15.15 35.18 -5.36
C VAL A 435 -15.40 33.77 -4.83
N PHE A 436 -14.41 33.16 -4.18
CA PHE A 436 -14.53 31.81 -3.66
C PHE A 436 -13.71 31.71 -2.38
N ARG A 437 -14.38 32.01 -1.27
CA ARG A 437 -13.73 32.24 0.03
C ARG A 437 -13.54 30.93 0.76
N ILE A 438 -12.33 30.39 0.74
CA ILE A 438 -11.98 29.19 1.52
C ILE A 438 -11.78 29.58 2.97
N GLN A 439 -12.60 29.03 3.86
CA GLN A 439 -12.59 29.35 5.29
C GLN A 439 -11.60 28.48 6.05
N ARG A 440 -11.66 27.17 5.80
CA ARG A 440 -10.76 26.18 6.41
C ARG A 440 -10.68 24.91 5.58
N LEU A 441 -9.61 24.14 5.81
CA LEU A 441 -9.54 22.74 5.39
C LEU A 441 -10.05 21.83 6.50
N LYS A 442 -10.65 20.71 6.10
CA LYS A 442 -11.07 19.64 7.00
C LYS A 442 -9.84 18.90 7.53
N ASP A 443 -9.79 18.68 8.84
CA ASP A 443 -8.93 17.65 9.41
C ASP A 443 -9.66 16.30 9.31
N LYS A 444 -9.19 15.43 8.43
CA LYS A 444 -9.87 14.18 8.05
C LYS A 444 -9.14 12.96 8.60
N LEU A 445 -9.91 11.92 8.95
CA LEU A 445 -9.42 10.60 9.34
C LEU A 445 -8.48 10.00 8.26
N GLY A 446 -9.02 9.83 7.06
CA GLY A 446 -8.29 9.41 5.85
C GLY A 446 -8.40 10.48 4.76
N ASN A 447 -8.03 10.13 3.54
CA ASN A 447 -8.12 10.97 2.35
C ASN A 447 -7.34 12.29 2.51
N ARG A 448 -6.26 12.26 3.29
CA ARG A 448 -5.57 13.46 3.83
C ARG A 448 -4.78 14.25 2.79
N SER A 449 -4.31 13.59 1.75
CA SER A 449 -3.64 14.20 0.59
C SER A 449 -4.59 15.02 -0.29
N ASN A 450 -5.89 14.73 -0.23
CA ASN A 450 -6.93 15.51 -0.89
C ASN A 450 -7.43 16.62 0.04
N ALA A 451 -7.20 17.89 -0.31
CA ALA A 451 -7.79 18.98 0.46
C ALA A 451 -9.32 18.98 0.31
N SER A 452 -10.04 19.02 1.43
CA SER A 452 -11.47 19.30 1.46
C SER A 452 -11.69 20.58 2.23
N ALA A 453 -12.38 21.53 1.62
CA ALA A 453 -12.57 22.88 2.14
C ALA A 453 -14.01 23.11 2.62
N GLU A 454 -14.13 24.11 3.49
CA GLU A 454 -15.36 24.88 3.67
C GLU A 454 -15.23 26.18 2.90
N ILE A 455 -16.27 26.50 2.13
CA ILE A 455 -16.25 27.66 1.24
C ILE A 455 -17.47 28.52 1.48
N GLU A 456 -17.29 29.83 1.31
CA GLU A 456 -18.37 30.80 1.23
C GLU A 456 -18.36 31.46 -0.14
N LEU A 457 -19.57 31.68 -0.64
CA LEU A 457 -19.85 32.33 -1.92
C LEU A 457 -20.49 33.68 -1.59
N ASP A 458 -20.02 34.73 -2.25
CA ASP A 458 -20.47 36.10 -2.01
C ASP A 458 -20.40 36.89 -3.32
N GLY A 459 -21.51 36.92 -4.05
CA GLY A 459 -21.53 37.45 -5.41
C GLY A 459 -20.68 36.61 -6.37
N THR A 460 -20.54 35.31 -6.12
CA THR A 460 -19.76 34.40 -6.95
C THR A 460 -20.49 34.17 -8.28
N VAL A 461 -19.82 34.39 -9.41
CA VAL A 461 -20.41 34.13 -10.73
C VAL A 461 -20.54 32.63 -10.96
N GLY A 462 -21.72 32.19 -11.40
CA GLY A 462 -21.98 30.82 -11.86
C GLY A 462 -22.90 30.80 -13.08
N HIS A 463 -22.64 29.87 -13.99
CA HIS A 463 -23.37 29.71 -15.25
C HIS A 463 -24.35 28.54 -15.15
N LEU A 464 -25.58 28.72 -15.61
CA LEU A 464 -26.59 27.67 -15.55
C LEU A 464 -26.20 26.41 -16.35
N VAL A 465 -26.39 25.24 -15.75
CA VAL A 465 -26.24 23.93 -16.39
C VAL A 465 -27.59 23.21 -16.43
N GLY A 466 -28.11 23.01 -17.63
CA GLY A 466 -29.45 22.46 -17.85
C GLY A 466 -30.56 23.46 -17.55
N GLU A 467 -31.73 22.97 -17.14
CA GLU A 467 -32.91 23.80 -16.90
C GLU A 467 -32.93 24.39 -15.47
N PRO A 468 -33.44 25.63 -15.28
CA PRO A 468 -33.70 26.18 -13.95
C PRO A 468 -34.63 25.27 -13.12
N GLY A 469 -34.34 25.11 -11.83
CA GLY A 469 -35.12 24.26 -10.92
C GLY A 469 -34.95 22.75 -11.11
N ARG A 470 -34.13 22.33 -12.09
CA ARG A 470 -33.89 20.92 -12.42
C ARG A 470 -32.51 20.43 -12.01
N GLY A 471 -31.81 21.10 -11.09
CA GLY A 471 -30.42 20.81 -10.75
C GLY A 471 -30.14 19.36 -10.35
N VAL A 472 -31.02 18.71 -9.57
CA VAL A 472 -30.87 17.28 -9.21
C VAL A 472 -30.97 16.38 -10.45
N ARG A 473 -31.84 16.72 -11.40
CA ARG A 473 -31.98 15.96 -12.64
C ARG A 473 -30.74 16.13 -13.52
N THR A 474 -30.21 17.36 -13.62
CA THR A 474 -28.99 17.67 -14.40
C THR A 474 -27.79 16.83 -13.96
N ILE A 475 -27.65 16.56 -12.66
CA ILE A 475 -26.47 15.87 -12.12
C ILE A 475 -26.68 14.37 -11.86
N ILE A 476 -27.83 13.79 -12.20
CA ILE A 476 -28.14 12.41 -11.78
C ILE A 476 -27.19 11.38 -12.41
N GLU A 477 -26.77 11.59 -13.66
CA GLU A 477 -25.80 10.73 -14.31
C GLU A 477 -24.38 10.94 -13.74
N MET A 478 -24.01 12.19 -13.46
CA MET A 478 -22.76 12.52 -12.76
C MET A 478 -22.66 11.76 -11.42
N VAL A 479 -23.75 11.77 -10.63
CA VAL A 479 -23.90 11.03 -9.38
C VAL A 479 -23.73 9.53 -9.60
N ALA A 480 -24.33 8.95 -10.65
CA ALA A 480 -24.15 7.54 -10.96
C ALA A 480 -22.69 7.18 -11.27
N ARG A 481 -21.97 8.02 -12.03
CA ARG A 481 -20.55 7.82 -12.38
C ARG A 481 -19.63 7.93 -11.16
N THR A 482 -19.84 8.91 -10.28
CA THR A 482 -19.06 9.02 -9.03
C THR A 482 -19.34 7.88 -8.06
N ARG A 483 -20.56 7.31 -8.03
CA ARG A 483 -20.85 6.10 -7.27
C ARG A 483 -20.12 4.88 -7.81
N LEU A 484 -20.01 4.74 -9.13
CA LEU A 484 -19.15 3.72 -9.74
C LEU A 484 -17.71 3.92 -9.28
N ASP A 485 -17.16 5.13 -9.33
CA ASP A 485 -15.80 5.40 -8.89
C ASP A 485 -15.58 5.16 -7.38
N CYS A 486 -16.61 5.25 -6.54
CA CYS A 486 -16.53 4.77 -5.14
C CYS A 486 -16.30 3.27 -5.07
N VAL A 487 -17.00 2.50 -5.92
CA VAL A 487 -16.82 1.05 -6.05
C VAL A 487 -15.40 0.77 -6.53
N LEU A 488 -14.96 1.43 -7.61
CA LEU A 488 -13.61 1.27 -8.15
C LEU A 488 -12.53 1.59 -7.09
N GLY A 489 -12.66 2.70 -6.38
CA GLY A 489 -11.71 3.14 -5.35
C GLY A 489 -11.66 2.20 -4.14
N SER A 490 -12.81 1.69 -3.68
CA SER A 490 -12.89 0.70 -2.60
C SER A 490 -12.23 -0.63 -3.01
N THR A 491 -12.51 -1.09 -4.24
CA THR A 491 -11.92 -2.30 -4.83
C THR A 491 -10.41 -2.15 -4.98
N ALA A 492 -9.91 -1.00 -5.44
CA ALA A 492 -8.48 -0.71 -5.52
C ALA A 492 -7.82 -0.76 -4.14
N GLY A 493 -8.48 -0.23 -3.11
CA GLY A 493 -8.03 -0.33 -1.73
C GLY A 493 -8.00 -1.76 -1.21
N MET A 494 -9.03 -2.58 -1.50
CA MET A 494 -9.06 -4.01 -1.16
C MET A 494 -7.92 -4.77 -1.85
N ARG A 495 -7.63 -4.44 -3.11
CA ARG A 495 -6.50 -5.05 -3.83
C ARG A 495 -5.17 -4.70 -3.18
N GLN A 496 -4.92 -3.43 -2.81
CA GLN A 496 -3.68 -3.10 -2.09
C GLN A 496 -3.60 -3.85 -0.77
N SER A 497 -4.70 -3.87 0.00
CA SER A 497 -4.78 -4.56 1.28
C SER A 497 -4.37 -6.03 1.18
N VAL A 498 -4.95 -6.80 0.24
CA VAL A 498 -4.59 -8.21 0.09
C VAL A 498 -3.19 -8.39 -0.48
N ALA A 499 -2.73 -7.52 -1.39
CA ALA A 499 -1.40 -7.63 -1.98
C ALA A 499 -0.27 -7.42 -0.95
N GLU A 500 -0.44 -6.45 -0.03
CA GLU A 500 0.51 -6.22 1.07
C GLU A 500 0.44 -7.34 2.12
N ALA A 501 -0.76 -7.82 2.46
CA ALA A 501 -0.94 -8.95 3.38
C ALA A 501 -0.27 -10.22 2.83
N LEU A 502 -0.54 -10.58 1.56
CA LEU A 502 0.07 -11.72 0.87
C LEU A 502 1.58 -11.61 0.82
N TRP A 503 2.10 -10.43 0.46
CA TRP A 503 3.54 -10.19 0.44
C TRP A 503 4.15 -10.38 1.83
N HIS A 504 3.50 -9.89 2.88
CA HIS A 504 3.95 -10.10 4.25
C HIS A 504 4.00 -11.58 4.63
N VAL A 505 2.90 -12.31 4.45
CA VAL A 505 2.79 -13.69 4.92
C VAL A 505 3.68 -14.66 4.14
N ARG A 506 3.99 -14.36 2.87
CA ARG A 506 4.94 -15.13 2.05
C ARG A 506 6.38 -15.06 2.56
N HIS A 507 6.75 -13.99 3.26
CA HIS A 507 8.13 -13.75 3.70
C HIS A 507 8.34 -13.90 5.20
N ARG A 508 7.34 -13.54 6.02
CA ARG A 508 7.44 -13.58 7.48
C ARG A 508 7.32 -15.01 7.99
N SER A 509 8.13 -15.35 9.00
CA SER A 509 8.06 -16.64 9.70
C SER A 509 7.57 -16.49 11.14
N ALA A 510 6.79 -17.47 11.60
CA ALA A 510 6.40 -17.65 13.00
C ALA A 510 6.25 -19.15 13.31
N PHE A 511 6.60 -19.54 14.54
CA PHE A 511 6.51 -20.94 15.00
C PHE A 511 7.19 -21.95 14.06
N GLY A 512 8.33 -21.57 13.47
CA GLY A 512 9.16 -22.46 12.65
C GLY A 512 8.80 -22.57 11.16
N ALA A 513 7.73 -21.93 10.68
CA ALA A 513 7.32 -21.95 9.27
C ALA A 513 7.05 -20.53 8.73
N LYS A 514 6.89 -20.37 7.41
CA LYS A 514 6.36 -19.12 6.85
C LYS A 514 4.89 -18.98 7.22
N LEU A 515 4.41 -17.75 7.36
CA LEU A 515 3.01 -17.50 7.69
C LEU A 515 2.07 -18.02 6.59
N ILE A 516 2.49 -17.98 5.33
CA ILE A 516 1.73 -18.56 4.20
C ILE A 516 1.58 -20.09 4.28
N ASP A 517 2.42 -20.77 5.06
CA ASP A 517 2.35 -22.23 5.27
C ASP A 517 1.48 -22.60 6.49
N GLN A 518 1.01 -21.61 7.26
CA GLN A 518 0.18 -21.82 8.44
C GLN A 518 -1.31 -21.86 8.01
N PRO A 519 -2.02 -23.01 8.11
CA PRO A 519 -3.35 -23.16 7.51
C PRO A 519 -4.38 -22.10 7.92
N ALA A 520 -4.35 -21.66 9.19
CA ALA A 520 -5.26 -20.62 9.68
C ALA A 520 -4.99 -19.26 9.00
N MET A 521 -3.72 -18.89 8.82
CA MET A 521 -3.36 -17.64 8.14
C MET A 521 -3.68 -17.72 6.65
N SER A 522 -3.33 -18.83 6.00
CA SER A 522 -3.59 -19.04 4.56
C SER A 522 -5.09 -18.99 4.25
N ALA A 523 -5.95 -19.51 5.15
CA ALA A 523 -7.39 -19.38 5.03
C ALA A 523 -7.84 -17.91 5.08
N VAL A 524 -7.33 -17.11 6.02
CA VAL A 524 -7.67 -15.67 6.14
C VAL A 524 -7.28 -14.90 4.88
N VAL A 525 -6.03 -15.04 4.42
CA VAL A 525 -5.58 -14.28 3.24
C VAL A 525 -6.23 -14.77 1.94
N ALA A 526 -6.60 -16.05 1.83
CA ALA A 526 -7.36 -16.57 0.70
C ALA A 526 -8.78 -15.99 0.68
N ASP A 527 -9.40 -15.87 1.86
CA ASP A 527 -10.74 -15.31 1.99
C ASP A 527 -10.79 -13.81 1.64
N LEU A 528 -9.76 -13.05 2.05
CA LEU A 528 -9.55 -11.66 1.62
C LEU A 528 -9.34 -11.54 0.11
N ALA A 529 -8.64 -12.50 -0.50
CA ALA A 529 -8.38 -12.55 -1.93
C ALA A 529 -9.66 -12.81 -2.73
N LEU A 530 -10.49 -13.77 -2.31
CA LEU A 530 -11.79 -14.06 -2.92
C LEU A 530 -12.70 -12.82 -2.93
N GLU A 531 -12.72 -12.05 -1.83
CA GLU A 531 -13.54 -10.84 -1.77
C GLU A 531 -13.02 -9.72 -2.68
N SER A 532 -11.69 -9.56 -2.76
CA SER A 532 -11.06 -8.63 -3.71
C SER A 532 -11.33 -9.04 -5.17
N GLU A 533 -11.37 -10.34 -5.46
CA GLU A 533 -11.69 -10.89 -6.79
C GLU A 533 -13.12 -10.54 -7.20
N ALA A 534 -14.09 -10.86 -6.34
CA ALA A 534 -15.51 -10.57 -6.57
C ALA A 534 -15.78 -9.07 -6.74
N ALA A 535 -15.09 -8.22 -5.97
CA ALA A 535 -15.16 -6.76 -6.11
C ALA A 535 -14.58 -6.28 -7.45
N THR A 536 -13.49 -6.88 -7.93
CA THR A 536 -12.85 -6.54 -9.22
C THR A 536 -13.75 -6.89 -10.39
N LEU A 537 -14.33 -8.10 -10.41
CA LEU A 537 -15.26 -8.52 -11.46
C LEU A 537 -16.50 -7.63 -11.50
N THR A 538 -17.06 -7.30 -10.32
CA THR A 538 -18.23 -6.39 -10.22
C THR A 538 -17.89 -4.99 -10.71
N SER A 539 -16.72 -4.47 -10.33
CA SER A 539 -16.24 -3.14 -10.75
C SER A 539 -16.16 -3.00 -12.27
N LEU A 540 -15.55 -3.99 -12.94
CA LEU A 540 -15.37 -3.91 -14.39
C LEU A 540 -16.64 -4.27 -15.18
N ARG A 541 -17.49 -5.18 -14.69
CA ARG A 541 -18.82 -5.41 -15.30
C ARG A 541 -19.66 -4.14 -15.26
N LEU A 542 -19.63 -3.39 -14.14
CA LEU A 542 -20.34 -2.12 -14.05
C LEU A 542 -19.73 -1.08 -15.00
N ALA A 543 -18.40 -0.97 -15.07
CA ALA A 543 -17.76 -0.05 -16.03
C ALA A 543 -18.18 -0.36 -17.49
N GLN A 544 -18.30 -1.64 -17.85
CA GLN A 544 -18.78 -2.08 -19.15
C GLN A 544 -20.27 -1.79 -19.39
N ALA A 545 -21.11 -1.91 -18.37
CA ALA A 545 -22.53 -1.53 -18.46
C ALA A 545 -22.76 -0.01 -18.61
N HIS A 546 -21.70 0.76 -18.39
CA HIS A 546 -21.66 2.22 -18.43
C HIS A 546 -21.04 2.75 -19.74
N GLU A 547 -20.72 1.87 -20.70
CA GLU A 547 -20.21 2.25 -22.02
C GLU A 547 -21.23 3.09 -22.81
N ASP A 548 -20.75 3.91 -23.74
CA ASP A 548 -21.60 4.84 -24.50
C ASP A 548 -22.52 4.10 -25.49
N ASP A 549 -22.11 2.91 -25.93
CA ASP A 549 -22.87 2.00 -26.80
C ASP A 549 -23.54 0.84 -26.04
N ALA A 550 -23.71 0.98 -24.71
CA ALA A 550 -24.37 -0.01 -23.87
C ALA A 550 -25.80 -0.32 -24.35
N SER A 551 -26.19 -1.60 -24.24
CA SER A 551 -27.55 -2.03 -24.57
C SER A 551 -28.58 -1.43 -23.60
N GLU A 552 -29.84 -1.34 -24.01
CA GLU A 552 -30.93 -0.88 -23.10
C GLU A 552 -30.99 -1.72 -21.81
N GLN A 553 -30.75 -3.02 -21.95
CA GLN A 553 -30.62 -3.95 -20.82
C GLN A 553 -29.49 -3.56 -19.87
N ASP A 554 -28.32 -3.21 -20.40
CA ASP A 554 -27.15 -2.80 -19.60
C ASP A 554 -27.38 -1.46 -18.92
N VAL A 555 -28.03 -0.49 -19.59
CA VAL A 555 -28.38 0.80 -19.01
C VAL A 555 -29.31 0.63 -17.81
N LEU A 556 -30.35 -0.21 -17.96
CA LEU A 556 -31.28 -0.54 -16.87
C LEU A 556 -30.60 -1.31 -15.74
N PHE A 557 -29.73 -2.26 -16.07
CA PHE A 557 -28.92 -3.00 -15.10
C PHE A 557 -28.01 -2.06 -14.30
N ALA A 558 -27.22 -1.23 -14.99
CA ALA A 558 -26.25 -0.31 -14.38
C ALA A 558 -26.93 0.65 -13.40
N ARG A 559 -28.13 1.12 -13.72
CA ARG A 559 -28.89 2.05 -12.88
C ARG A 559 -29.16 1.51 -11.48
N LEU A 560 -29.52 0.23 -11.35
CA LEU A 560 -29.78 -0.40 -10.07
C LEU A 560 -28.51 -1.01 -9.47
N ALA A 561 -27.73 -1.73 -10.28
CA ALA A 561 -26.57 -2.48 -9.85
C ALA A 561 -25.44 -1.57 -9.31
N THR A 562 -25.27 -0.36 -9.85
CA THR A 562 -24.26 0.59 -9.34
C THR A 562 -24.56 0.99 -7.89
N ALA A 563 -25.82 1.25 -7.54
CA ALA A 563 -26.22 1.57 -6.18
C ALA A 563 -26.04 0.35 -5.24
N VAL A 564 -26.48 -0.83 -5.68
CA VAL A 564 -26.31 -2.08 -4.94
C VAL A 564 -24.83 -2.37 -4.65
N ALA A 565 -23.97 -2.27 -5.66
CA ALA A 565 -22.54 -2.50 -5.52
C ALA A 565 -21.85 -1.44 -4.64
N LYS A 566 -22.21 -0.16 -4.80
CA LYS A 566 -21.70 0.91 -3.92
C LYS A 566 -22.03 0.63 -2.46
N TYR A 567 -23.28 0.26 -2.17
CA TYR A 567 -23.66 -0.09 -0.81
C TYR A 567 -22.77 -1.20 -0.25
N TRP A 568 -22.61 -2.28 -1.00
CA TRP A 568 -21.94 -3.48 -0.50
C TRP A 568 -20.41 -3.31 -0.43
N ILE A 569 -19.76 -3.06 -1.57
CA ILE A 569 -18.30 -3.07 -1.68
C ILE A 569 -17.69 -1.97 -0.80
N CYS A 570 -18.25 -0.75 -0.83
CA CYS A 570 -17.72 0.34 -0.01
C CYS A 570 -17.90 0.09 1.49
N LYS A 571 -18.96 -0.62 1.91
CA LYS A 571 -19.18 -0.95 3.33
C LYS A 571 -18.33 -2.13 3.81
N ARG A 572 -17.92 -3.01 2.91
CA ARG A 572 -16.99 -4.11 3.21
C ARG A 572 -15.54 -3.63 3.34
N GLY A 573 -15.18 -2.56 2.61
CA GLY A 573 -13.83 -1.98 2.59
C GLY A 573 -13.15 -1.81 3.96
N PRO A 574 -13.78 -1.19 4.97
CA PRO A 574 -13.14 -0.98 6.28
C PRO A 574 -12.77 -2.29 6.99
N HIS A 575 -13.64 -3.30 6.96
CA HIS A 575 -13.37 -4.59 7.61
C HIS A 575 -12.32 -5.40 6.83
N HIS A 576 -12.35 -5.34 5.50
CA HIS A 576 -11.32 -5.95 4.64
C HIS A 576 -9.93 -5.35 4.94
N ALA A 577 -9.82 -4.03 5.00
CA ALA A 577 -8.57 -3.36 5.32
C ALA A 577 -8.11 -3.61 6.77
N TYR A 578 -9.04 -3.74 7.72
CA TYR A 578 -8.74 -4.10 9.11
C TYR A 578 -8.07 -5.48 9.19
N GLU A 579 -8.67 -6.51 8.60
CA GLU A 579 -8.13 -7.87 8.67
C GLU A 579 -6.78 -7.99 7.94
N ALA A 580 -6.66 -7.34 6.76
CA ALA A 580 -5.41 -7.29 6.04
C ALA A 580 -4.30 -6.58 6.83
N LEU A 581 -4.65 -5.52 7.57
CA LEU A 581 -3.74 -4.83 8.49
C LEU A 581 -3.28 -5.78 9.61
N GLU A 582 -4.19 -6.58 10.16
CA GLU A 582 -3.89 -7.55 11.23
C GLU A 582 -2.89 -8.62 10.78
N CYS A 583 -2.91 -9.01 9.51
CA CYS A 583 -1.94 -9.95 8.93
C CYS A 583 -0.48 -9.47 9.02
N LEU A 584 -0.23 -8.16 9.12
CA LEU A 584 1.11 -7.58 9.31
C LEU A 584 1.52 -7.45 10.79
N GLY A 585 0.60 -7.75 11.71
CA GLY A 585 0.77 -7.55 13.15
C GLY A 585 1.06 -6.09 13.51
N GLY A 586 1.96 -5.87 14.47
CA GLY A 586 2.28 -4.53 14.98
C GLY A 586 2.73 -3.54 13.92
N ASN A 587 3.45 -3.99 12.88
CA ASN A 587 3.89 -3.14 11.77
C ASN A 587 2.70 -2.59 10.97
N GLY A 588 1.67 -3.40 10.74
CA GLY A 588 0.46 -2.96 10.04
C GLY A 588 -0.26 -1.81 10.74
N TYR A 589 -0.15 -1.74 12.06
CA TYR A 589 -0.73 -0.67 12.88
C TYR A 589 0.10 0.62 12.91
N THR A 590 1.22 0.68 12.19
CA THR A 590 2.07 1.87 12.09
C THR A 590 1.85 2.60 10.76
N GLU A 591 2.00 3.92 10.76
CA GLU A 591 1.83 4.77 9.58
C GLU A 591 2.98 4.63 8.56
N ASP A 592 4.04 3.89 8.90
CA ASP A 592 5.15 3.57 7.99
C ASP A 592 4.74 2.55 6.91
N PHE A 593 3.69 1.77 7.18
CA PHE A 593 3.13 0.77 6.27
C PHE A 593 1.83 1.29 5.64
N PRO A 594 1.55 0.95 4.37
CA PRO A 594 0.40 1.48 3.64
C PRO A 594 -0.97 1.08 4.24
N LEU A 595 -1.02 0.02 5.05
CA LEU A 595 -2.30 -0.53 5.53
C LEU A 595 -2.97 0.33 6.61
N ALA A 596 -2.22 1.04 7.45
CA ALA A 596 -2.81 2.02 8.36
C ALA A 596 -3.54 3.14 7.59
N MET A 597 -2.90 3.65 6.52
CA MET A 597 -3.54 4.59 5.59
C MET A 597 -4.78 3.98 4.94
N ARG A 598 -4.70 2.74 4.44
CA ARG A 598 -5.85 2.08 3.79
C ARG A 598 -7.03 1.90 4.72
N TYR A 599 -6.80 1.49 5.96
CA TYR A 599 -7.86 1.38 6.96
C TYR A 599 -8.55 2.74 7.18
N ARG A 600 -7.79 3.84 7.29
CA ARG A 600 -8.34 5.19 7.44
C ARG A 600 -9.05 5.69 6.17
N GLU A 601 -8.64 5.24 4.99
CA GLU A 601 -9.21 5.63 3.70
C GLU A 601 -10.58 5.01 3.44
N GLN A 602 -10.71 3.69 3.62
CA GLN A 602 -11.87 2.91 3.17
C GLN A 602 -13.24 3.48 3.60
N PRO A 603 -13.43 4.03 4.83
CA PRO A 603 -14.72 4.60 5.23
C PRO A 603 -15.21 5.75 4.33
N VAL A 604 -14.30 6.51 3.70
CA VAL A 604 -14.68 7.69 2.90
C VAL A 604 -15.55 7.29 1.70
N MET A 605 -15.27 6.14 1.06
CA MET A 605 -16.01 5.67 -0.11
C MET A 605 -17.45 5.26 0.22
N ALA A 606 -17.69 4.83 1.46
CA ALA A 606 -19.02 4.50 1.96
C ALA A 606 -19.82 5.73 2.41
N ILE A 607 -19.14 6.84 2.74
CA ILE A 607 -19.76 8.08 3.23
C ILE A 607 -20.02 9.05 2.09
N TRP A 608 -19.03 9.23 1.20
CA TRP A 608 -19.10 10.14 0.07
C TRP A 608 -20.16 9.67 -0.92
N GLU A 609 -20.87 10.64 -1.52
CA GLU A 609 -21.89 10.39 -2.56
C GLU A 609 -23.03 9.47 -2.08
N GLY A 610 -23.58 9.76 -0.90
CA GLY A 610 -24.68 9.00 -0.31
C GLY A 610 -24.20 7.85 0.57
N SER A 611 -24.51 7.96 1.86
CA SER A 611 -24.18 6.92 2.85
C SER A 611 -25.05 5.68 2.69
N GLY A 612 -24.70 4.58 3.35
CA GLY A 612 -25.36 3.28 3.16
C GLY A 612 -26.89 3.29 3.27
N ASN A 613 -27.50 4.10 4.14
CA ASN A 613 -28.96 4.22 4.19
C ASN A 613 -29.51 4.98 2.98
N VAL A 614 -28.85 6.06 2.56
CA VAL A 614 -29.26 6.80 1.36
C VAL A 614 -29.26 5.89 0.14
N ILE A 615 -28.21 5.09 -0.02
CA ILE A 615 -28.10 4.15 -1.14
C ILE A 615 -29.15 3.04 -1.06
N ALA A 616 -29.35 2.42 0.12
CA ALA A 616 -30.37 1.37 0.28
C ALA A 616 -31.79 1.89 0.01
N LEU A 617 -32.09 3.15 0.40
CA LEU A 617 -33.36 3.79 0.08
C LEU A 617 -33.46 4.18 -1.41
N ASP A 618 -32.34 4.51 -2.05
CA ASP A 618 -32.30 4.80 -3.48
C ASP A 618 -32.52 3.55 -4.33
N VAL A 619 -32.04 2.39 -3.88
CA VAL A 619 -32.38 1.08 -4.46
C VAL A 619 -33.90 0.88 -4.44
N LEU A 620 -34.57 1.05 -3.30
CA LEU A 620 -36.03 0.95 -3.22
C LEU A 620 -36.74 1.97 -4.12
N ARG A 621 -36.22 3.20 -4.19
CA ARG A 621 -36.77 4.24 -5.05
C ARG A 621 -36.65 3.88 -6.53
N ALA A 622 -35.50 3.38 -6.96
CA ALA A 622 -35.27 2.94 -8.34
C ALA A 622 -36.23 1.81 -8.71
N MET A 623 -36.34 0.79 -7.85
CA MET A 623 -37.29 -0.33 -8.03
C MET A 623 -38.75 0.14 -8.16
N GLY A 624 -39.16 1.13 -7.37
CA GLY A 624 -40.54 1.62 -7.37
C GLY A 624 -40.86 2.54 -8.56
N ARG A 625 -39.88 3.30 -9.05
CA ARG A 625 -40.08 4.25 -10.17
C ARG A 625 -39.85 3.59 -11.53
N GLU A 626 -38.92 2.65 -11.61
CA GLU A 626 -38.48 1.97 -12.83
C GLU A 626 -38.35 0.46 -12.56
N PRO A 627 -39.47 -0.25 -12.45
CA PRO A 627 -39.48 -1.69 -12.18
C PRO A 627 -38.67 -2.52 -13.18
N GLU A 628 -38.50 -2.04 -14.42
CA GLU A 628 -37.71 -2.67 -15.48
C GLU A 628 -36.24 -2.84 -15.08
N THR A 629 -35.71 -1.97 -14.21
CA THR A 629 -34.34 -2.12 -13.66
C THR A 629 -34.19 -3.37 -12.79
N VAL A 630 -35.27 -3.82 -12.13
CA VAL A 630 -35.30 -5.07 -11.36
C VAL A 630 -35.24 -6.26 -12.29
N GLU A 631 -36.03 -6.25 -13.35
CA GLU A 631 -36.04 -7.32 -14.36
C GLU A 631 -34.69 -7.41 -15.08
N ALA A 632 -34.07 -6.27 -15.39
CA ALA A 632 -32.74 -6.22 -15.98
C ALA A 632 -31.68 -6.85 -15.06
N LEU A 633 -31.70 -6.50 -13.76
CA LEU A 633 -30.82 -7.12 -12.78
C LEU A 633 -31.10 -8.62 -12.61
N LEU A 634 -32.36 -9.04 -12.51
CA LEU A 634 -32.71 -10.46 -12.39
C LEU A 634 -32.27 -11.27 -13.61
N THR A 635 -32.33 -10.68 -14.81
CA THR A 635 -31.82 -11.30 -16.05
C THR A 635 -30.31 -11.48 -15.98
N GLU A 636 -29.55 -10.48 -15.52
CA GLU A 636 -28.10 -10.61 -15.31
C GLU A 636 -27.78 -11.72 -14.28
N LEU A 637 -28.55 -11.80 -13.19
CA LEU A 637 -28.38 -12.83 -12.16
C LEU A 637 -28.69 -14.24 -12.71
N ALA A 638 -29.75 -14.39 -13.50
CA ALA A 638 -30.16 -15.67 -14.06
C ALA A 638 -29.11 -16.33 -14.96
N LEU A 639 -28.11 -15.57 -15.46
CA LEU A 639 -27.01 -16.12 -16.26
C LEU A 639 -26.13 -17.15 -15.52
N ALA A 640 -26.21 -17.21 -14.19
CA ALA A 640 -25.49 -18.20 -13.37
C ALA A 640 -26.42 -19.29 -12.78
N GLU A 641 -27.72 -19.23 -13.04
CA GLU A 641 -28.72 -20.15 -12.49
C GLU A 641 -28.49 -21.59 -12.96
N GLY A 642 -28.68 -22.55 -12.06
CA GLY A 642 -28.49 -23.97 -12.32
C GLY A 642 -27.03 -24.44 -12.29
N THR A 643 -26.08 -23.54 -12.02
CA THR A 643 -24.65 -23.86 -11.97
C THR A 643 -24.17 -24.23 -10.56
N HIS A 644 -24.72 -23.60 -9.51
CA HIS A 644 -24.31 -23.85 -8.13
C HIS A 644 -25.51 -23.84 -7.17
N ARG A 645 -25.68 -24.92 -6.40
CA ARG A 645 -26.85 -25.13 -5.52
C ARG A 645 -27.09 -23.98 -4.53
N ASP A 646 -26.05 -23.56 -3.82
CA ASP A 646 -26.19 -22.51 -2.79
C ASP A 646 -26.48 -21.13 -3.42
N TYR A 647 -26.02 -20.90 -4.66
CA TYR A 647 -26.37 -19.72 -5.44
C TYR A 647 -27.84 -19.74 -5.83
N ASP A 648 -28.33 -20.85 -6.39
CA ASP A 648 -29.73 -21.00 -6.77
C ASP A 648 -30.68 -20.82 -5.57
N ALA A 649 -30.31 -21.40 -4.42
CA ALA A 649 -31.04 -21.20 -3.17
C ALA A 649 -31.05 -19.72 -2.75
N HIS A 650 -29.94 -19.00 -2.92
CA HIS A 650 -29.87 -17.57 -2.63
C HIS A 650 -30.67 -16.72 -3.63
N LEU A 651 -30.59 -17.02 -4.93
CA LEU A 651 -31.36 -16.35 -5.97
C LEU A 651 -32.87 -16.53 -5.75
N GLY A 652 -33.31 -17.72 -5.32
CA GLY A 652 -34.68 -17.97 -4.88
C GLY A 652 -35.08 -17.07 -3.70
N ARG A 653 -34.19 -16.89 -2.70
CA ARG A 653 -34.43 -15.94 -1.59
C ARG A 653 -34.51 -14.48 -2.07
N VAL A 654 -33.65 -14.07 -3.01
CA VAL A 654 -33.68 -12.73 -3.62
C VAL A 654 -35.02 -12.48 -4.31
N ARG A 655 -35.47 -13.42 -5.15
CA ARG A 655 -36.79 -13.35 -5.82
C ARG A 655 -37.93 -13.25 -4.80
N ALA A 656 -37.88 -14.02 -3.70
CA ALA A 656 -38.87 -13.94 -2.64
C ALA A 656 -38.85 -12.59 -1.90
N LEU A 657 -37.66 -12.03 -1.64
CA LEU A 657 -37.53 -10.70 -1.04
C LEU A 657 -38.12 -9.60 -1.93
N LEU A 658 -37.82 -9.63 -3.23
CA LEU A 658 -38.37 -8.69 -4.21
C LEU A 658 -39.89 -8.85 -4.35
N ALA A 659 -40.41 -10.08 -4.38
CA ALA A 659 -41.86 -10.31 -4.40
C ALA A 659 -42.53 -9.76 -3.13
N ALA A 660 -41.88 -9.93 -1.98
CA ALA A 660 -42.37 -9.44 -0.70
C ALA A 660 -42.38 -7.91 -0.59
N THR A 661 -41.70 -7.15 -1.47
CA THR A 661 -41.80 -5.68 -1.45
C THR A 661 -43.08 -5.15 -2.09
N ARG A 662 -43.79 -5.96 -2.88
CA ARG A 662 -45.00 -5.51 -3.59
C ARG A 662 -46.15 -5.25 -2.61
N GLY A 663 -46.73 -4.06 -2.67
CA GLY A 663 -47.90 -3.68 -1.87
C GLY A 663 -47.65 -3.53 -0.37
N GLN A 664 -46.39 -3.53 0.08
CA GLN A 664 -46.04 -3.31 1.48
C GLN A 664 -46.15 -1.84 1.88
N ASP A 665 -46.36 -1.61 3.16
CA ASP A 665 -46.29 -0.27 3.74
C ASP A 665 -44.87 0.34 3.56
N PRO A 666 -44.75 1.63 3.20
CA PRO A 666 -43.45 2.27 3.00
C PRO A 666 -42.49 2.17 4.18
N ALA A 667 -42.96 2.20 5.43
CA ALA A 667 -42.09 2.09 6.60
C ALA A 667 -41.50 0.68 6.73
N VAL A 668 -42.29 -0.35 6.42
CA VAL A 668 -41.84 -1.75 6.39
C VAL A 668 -40.80 -1.97 5.30
N LEU A 669 -41.02 -1.40 4.11
CA LEU A 669 -40.05 -1.44 3.01
C LEU A 669 -38.72 -0.82 3.41
N GLN A 670 -38.76 0.39 3.99
CA GLN A 670 -37.55 1.09 4.43
C GLN A 670 -36.79 0.31 5.52
N ALA A 671 -37.49 -0.32 6.45
CA ALA A 671 -36.88 -1.17 7.47
C ALA A 671 -36.13 -2.38 6.86
N GLY A 672 -36.65 -2.93 5.76
CA GLY A 672 -36.05 -4.06 5.02
C GLY A 672 -34.98 -3.69 3.99
N ALA A 673 -34.77 -2.39 3.71
CA ALA A 673 -33.98 -1.91 2.56
C ALA A 673 -32.56 -2.49 2.51
N ARG A 674 -31.87 -2.51 3.66
CA ARG A 674 -30.49 -3.02 3.75
C ARG A 674 -30.41 -4.51 3.49
N ARG A 675 -31.35 -5.28 4.05
CA ARG A 675 -31.41 -6.74 3.86
C ARG A 675 -31.60 -7.10 2.39
N LEU A 676 -32.48 -6.38 1.71
CA LEU A 676 -32.68 -6.57 0.26
C LEU A 676 -31.44 -6.17 -0.54
N THR A 677 -30.87 -4.99 -0.25
CA THR A 677 -29.69 -4.49 -0.97
C THR A 677 -28.49 -5.43 -0.82
N GLU A 678 -28.25 -5.96 0.38
CA GLU A 678 -27.22 -6.95 0.66
C GLU A 678 -27.44 -8.26 -0.11
N ALA A 679 -28.67 -8.78 -0.12
CA ALA A 679 -28.98 -10.00 -0.86
C ALA A 679 -28.78 -9.80 -2.38
N LEU A 680 -29.17 -8.65 -2.94
CA LEU A 680 -28.92 -8.34 -4.35
C LEU A 680 -27.42 -8.26 -4.65
N ALA A 681 -26.63 -7.64 -3.77
CA ALA A 681 -25.19 -7.49 -3.96
C ALA A 681 -24.45 -8.83 -3.92
N LEU A 682 -24.78 -9.68 -2.96
CA LEU A 682 -24.19 -11.02 -2.85
C LEU A 682 -24.57 -11.91 -4.04
N ALA A 683 -25.82 -11.84 -4.52
CA ALA A 683 -26.22 -12.52 -5.74
C ALA A 683 -25.44 -12.04 -6.96
N LEU A 684 -25.21 -10.73 -7.09
CA LEU A 684 -24.44 -10.16 -8.20
C LEU A 684 -22.98 -10.62 -8.16
N GLN A 685 -22.31 -10.50 -7.01
CA GLN A 685 -20.94 -10.95 -6.86
C GLN A 685 -20.80 -12.46 -7.13
N ALA A 686 -21.69 -13.29 -6.58
CA ALA A 686 -21.68 -14.72 -6.80
C ALA A 686 -21.92 -15.09 -8.28
N SER A 687 -22.87 -14.45 -8.96
CA SER A 687 -23.11 -14.66 -10.38
C SER A 687 -21.88 -14.36 -11.23
N LEU A 688 -21.18 -13.26 -10.94
CA LEU A 688 -19.98 -12.87 -11.67
C LEU A 688 -18.80 -13.80 -11.38
N MET A 689 -18.64 -14.23 -10.12
CA MET A 689 -17.64 -15.24 -9.75
C MET A 689 -17.89 -16.55 -10.50
N ILE A 690 -19.12 -17.06 -10.52
CA ILE A 690 -19.47 -18.30 -11.23
C ILE A 690 -19.18 -18.21 -12.73
N ARG A 691 -19.46 -17.07 -13.35
CA ARG A 691 -19.30 -16.91 -14.81
C ARG A 691 -17.87 -16.62 -15.26
N HIS A 692 -17.05 -16.00 -14.41
CA HIS A 692 -15.80 -15.39 -14.84
C HIS A 692 -14.57 -15.74 -13.98
N ALA A 693 -14.75 -16.34 -12.79
CA ALA A 693 -13.64 -16.85 -11.99
C ALA A 693 -13.44 -18.35 -12.22
N PRO A 694 -12.22 -18.88 -11.98
CA PRO A 694 -12.00 -20.32 -11.94
C PRO A 694 -12.86 -21.01 -10.86
N ALA A 695 -13.25 -22.26 -11.10
CA ALA A 695 -14.14 -23.02 -10.21
C ALA A 695 -13.66 -23.03 -8.74
N TYR A 696 -12.36 -23.21 -8.50
CA TYR A 696 -11.80 -23.20 -7.13
C TYR A 696 -12.01 -21.86 -6.40
N SER A 697 -12.06 -20.73 -7.12
CA SER A 697 -12.36 -19.42 -6.53
C SER A 697 -13.86 -19.21 -6.40
N SER A 698 -14.63 -19.53 -7.44
CA SER A 698 -16.09 -19.32 -7.43
C SER A 698 -16.78 -20.17 -6.38
N ASP A 699 -16.44 -21.46 -6.29
CA ASP A 699 -17.08 -22.40 -5.37
C ASP A 699 -16.76 -22.05 -3.92
N ALA A 700 -15.49 -21.71 -3.64
CA ALA A 700 -15.09 -21.24 -2.31
C ALA A 700 -15.79 -19.93 -1.93
N PHE A 701 -15.90 -18.96 -2.84
CA PHE A 701 -16.61 -17.71 -2.58
C PHE A 701 -18.10 -17.95 -2.32
N VAL A 702 -18.77 -18.69 -3.19
CA VAL A 702 -20.21 -18.97 -3.10
C VAL A 702 -20.53 -19.70 -1.80
N ALA A 703 -19.80 -20.76 -1.47
CA ALA A 703 -20.01 -21.49 -0.22
C ALA A 703 -19.70 -20.61 1.01
N ALA A 704 -18.61 -19.84 1.00
CA ALA A 704 -18.25 -18.97 2.12
C ALA A 704 -19.24 -17.80 2.35
N ARG A 705 -19.91 -17.30 1.30
CA ARG A 705 -20.84 -16.15 1.41
C ARG A 705 -22.30 -16.55 1.50
N LEU A 706 -22.69 -17.65 0.84
CA LEU A 706 -24.09 -18.04 0.64
C LEU A 706 -24.45 -19.38 1.30
N GLY A 707 -23.46 -20.21 1.63
CA GLY A 707 -23.63 -21.50 2.28
C GLY A 707 -24.22 -21.41 3.68
N GLU A 708 -24.60 -22.57 4.22
CA GLU A 708 -25.21 -22.71 5.55
C GLU A 708 -24.20 -22.43 6.67
N ASP A 709 -22.95 -22.88 6.50
CA ASP A 709 -21.85 -22.74 7.48
C ASP A 709 -21.05 -21.44 7.31
N ARG A 710 -21.60 -20.42 6.63
CA ARG A 710 -20.89 -19.15 6.38
C ARG A 710 -20.48 -18.44 7.68
N GLY A 711 -19.24 -17.97 7.73
CA GLY A 711 -18.71 -17.18 8.83
C GLY A 711 -18.94 -15.67 8.69
N GLY A 712 -18.95 -14.97 9.82
CA GLY A 712 -18.97 -13.49 9.84
C GLY A 712 -17.58 -12.84 9.74
N GLN A 713 -16.52 -13.62 10.03
CA GLN A 713 -15.12 -13.19 10.02
C GLN A 713 -14.38 -13.82 8.85
N TYR A 714 -13.23 -13.25 8.50
CA TYR A 714 -12.38 -13.81 7.45
C TYR A 714 -11.68 -15.10 7.91
N GLY A 715 -11.37 -15.96 6.95
CA GLY A 715 -10.70 -17.24 7.19
C GLY A 715 -11.65 -18.38 7.53
N VAL A 716 -12.96 -18.13 7.50
CA VAL A 716 -14.00 -19.16 7.66
C VAL A 716 -14.40 -19.69 6.28
N LEU A 717 -13.44 -20.33 5.62
CA LEU A 717 -13.64 -20.97 4.32
C LEU A 717 -14.26 -22.38 4.47
N PRO A 718 -15.03 -22.85 3.48
CA PRO A 718 -15.61 -24.19 3.51
C PRO A 718 -14.53 -25.27 3.50
N ALA A 719 -14.84 -26.42 4.10
CA ALA A 719 -13.97 -27.59 4.02
C ALA A 719 -13.77 -28.00 2.56
N GLY A 720 -12.51 -28.22 2.16
CA GLY A 720 -12.14 -28.58 0.79
C GLY A 720 -11.86 -27.40 -0.15
N ALA A 721 -11.92 -26.15 0.33
CA ALA A 721 -11.44 -25.01 -0.46
C ALA A 721 -9.96 -25.18 -0.87
N ASP A 722 -9.65 -25.00 -2.15
CA ASP A 722 -8.27 -25.03 -2.65
C ASP A 722 -7.57 -23.70 -2.36
N VAL A 723 -7.22 -23.53 -1.08
CA VAL A 723 -6.53 -22.35 -0.55
C VAL A 723 -5.23 -22.09 -1.31
N ALA A 724 -4.50 -23.13 -1.71
CA ALA A 724 -3.25 -22.98 -2.45
C ALA A 724 -3.49 -22.39 -3.85
N ALA A 725 -4.48 -22.89 -4.60
CA ALA A 725 -4.83 -22.36 -5.92
C ALA A 725 -5.33 -20.91 -5.85
N ILE A 726 -6.17 -20.59 -4.87
CA ILE A 726 -6.64 -19.22 -4.63
C ILE A 726 -5.45 -18.28 -4.39
N LEU A 727 -4.52 -18.67 -3.51
CA LEU A 727 -3.36 -17.83 -3.18
C LEU A 727 -2.33 -17.74 -4.30
N ALA A 728 -2.25 -18.74 -5.19
CA ALA A 728 -1.37 -18.70 -6.36
C ALA A 728 -1.89 -17.73 -7.45
N ARG A 729 -3.20 -17.52 -7.52
CA ARG A 729 -3.85 -16.59 -8.46
C ARG A 729 -3.63 -15.12 -8.11
N HIS A 730 -3.43 -14.80 -6.83
CA HIS A 730 -3.39 -13.44 -6.26
C HIS A 730 -2.00 -12.96 -5.85
#